data_AF-A0A8J6N0K3-F1
#
_entry.id   AF-A0A8J6N0K3-F1
#
_cell.length_a   1.000
_cell.length_b   1.000
_cell.length_c   1.000
_cell.angle_alpha   90.00
_cell.angle_beta   90.00
_cell.angle_gamma   90.00
#
_symmetry.space_group_name_H-M   'P 1'
#
loop_
_entity.id
_entity.type
_entity.pdbx_description
1 polymer ?
#
loop_
_entity_poly.entity_id
_entity_poly.type
_entity_poly.pdbx_seq_one_letter_code
_entity_poly.pdbx_strand_id
1 'polypeptide(L)'
;MNNFAYLTTSLAIKKLSQLSKLNINIHGKKNIPDGSIIFVANHFTRIETLFLPRHLHQLTGIPVWSLADYNLFKGPLAAIFDKLGVISTRDPHRDRLMVKTLLTGEAVWVVYPEGRMVKSKKILEKGRHMISYAGGKHPPHTGAATLALRTEFYRQRLKTLEDTAPEEAERLMASFEMDSIVPLLKRRTYIVPINITYYPLRAQENMISTLLEKAVNDLPERGLEEIMTEGTMILSGVDVDIRFGKPIEIGRFLRRPFILKDIASTRRINFDDPIPSRRPMRRIALKIMFEYMSAIYGMTTVNHDHLFASLLSAIPHRKIDEMDFRQKAFLAATLHLDKTGVYLHKDLKKNQVHLLTDDRFHKYREFLSLALDTGVVKKEGRCLIKDPSRFRHVFDFHRVRVDNPVQVMANEVEPLRELQRKIRFIAWHPAFLVRHRIADILINRAVHRFEEAYAAFHKKGESKDKEVGMPYLIGNRFRRTGIVLVHGYMAAPPEVKELAMYLGKRGFLVYAPRVNGHGTSPDDLATMTYKDWVESVDEGYAIVSSLCKRVVVGGFSTGAGLALNLSERVKCLTAVFAVSPPLRLQDFSVRFLPAVGVWNRCMDLISMDRAKMEFVQNRPENPHINYFRNPVCGVGELGLLMESVEKRLPQIKVPALVIQADGDPIVDPKGSRKVFELISSKDKEYLLFNFNRHGILLGKGAERVHRAIGDFVQRSTDS
;
A
#
# COMPACT_ATOMS: atom_id res chain seq x y z
N MET A 1 18.62 36.89 7.23
CA MET A 1 18.90 35.76 8.15
C MET A 1 20.28 35.19 7.84
N ASN A 2 21.04 34.80 8.85
CA ASN A 2 22.40 34.27 8.70
C ASN A 2 22.35 32.80 8.23
N ASN A 3 23.00 32.42 7.12
CA ASN A 3 23.02 31.03 6.58
C ASN A 3 23.42 29.99 7.64
N PHE A 4 24.24 30.42 8.61
CA PHE A 4 24.68 29.62 9.75
C PHE A 4 23.54 29.18 10.69
N ALA A 5 22.51 30.01 10.88
CA ALA A 5 21.35 29.68 11.72
C ALA A 5 20.44 28.63 11.06
N TYR A 6 20.31 28.68 9.73
CA TYR A 6 19.55 27.69 8.95
C TYR A 6 20.26 26.31 8.97
N LEU A 7 21.59 26.31 8.86
CA LEU A 7 22.43 25.10 8.90
C LEU A 7 22.42 24.40 10.27
N THR A 8 22.51 25.18 11.36
CA THR A 8 22.51 24.63 12.74
C THR A 8 21.15 24.03 13.13
N THR A 9 20.03 24.66 12.76
CA THR A 9 18.69 24.08 12.95
C THR A 9 18.46 22.86 12.02
N SER A 10 19.02 22.86 10.80
CA SER A 10 19.02 21.69 9.90
C SER A 10 19.77 20.48 10.49
N LEU A 11 20.87 20.68 11.24
CA LEU A 11 21.59 19.61 11.94
C LEU A 11 20.78 19.00 13.10
N ALA A 12 20.06 19.83 13.88
CA ALA A 12 19.16 19.34 14.92
C ALA A 12 18.00 18.52 14.33
N ILE A 13 17.42 18.98 13.21
CA ILE A 13 16.40 18.24 12.46
C ILE A 13 16.97 16.96 11.84
N LYS A 14 18.26 16.94 11.46
CA LYS A 14 18.93 15.71 10.95
C LYS A 14 18.93 14.63 12.02
N LYS A 15 19.32 14.98 13.25
CA LYS A 15 19.29 14.04 14.38
C LYS A 15 17.87 13.58 14.70
N LEU A 16 16.87 14.47 14.71
CA LEU A 16 15.45 14.11 14.88
C LEU A 16 14.92 13.21 13.75
N SER A 17 15.31 13.46 12.50
CA SER A 17 14.91 12.64 11.34
C SER A 17 15.57 11.27 11.33
N GLN A 18 16.82 11.15 11.82
CA GLN A 18 17.51 9.86 11.99
C GLN A 18 16.91 9.02 13.12
N LEU A 19 16.27 9.67 14.10
CA LEU A 19 15.48 9.01 15.15
C LEU A 19 14.06 8.66 14.69
N SER A 20 13.58 9.25 13.59
CA SER A 20 12.27 8.96 13.01
C SER A 20 12.31 7.73 12.09
N LYS A 21 11.29 6.87 12.15
CA LYS A 21 11.13 5.74 11.21
C LYS A 21 10.47 6.16 9.89
N LEU A 22 10.47 7.45 9.57
CA LEU A 22 9.81 7.99 8.38
C LEU A 22 10.55 7.60 7.10
N ASN A 23 9.84 6.99 6.16
CA ASN A 23 10.39 6.66 4.85
C ASN A 23 9.83 7.62 3.78
N ILE A 24 10.67 8.56 3.33
CA ILE A 24 10.27 9.62 2.40
C ILE A 24 10.65 9.22 0.97
N ASN A 25 9.64 9.09 0.10
CA ASN A 25 9.80 8.77 -1.30
C ASN A 25 9.53 10.02 -2.15
N ILE A 26 10.55 10.50 -2.87
CA ILE A 26 10.47 11.71 -3.69
C ILE A 26 10.36 11.35 -5.17
N HIS A 27 9.32 11.85 -5.82
CA HIS A 27 9.02 11.61 -7.24
C HIS A 27 8.98 12.91 -8.03
N GLY A 28 9.38 12.87 -9.30
CA GLY A 28 9.25 14.02 -10.19
C GLY A 28 10.30 15.12 -10.02
N LYS A 29 11.46 14.81 -9.42
CA LYS A 29 12.56 15.79 -9.19
C LYS A 29 12.93 16.60 -10.45
N LYS A 30 12.88 15.97 -11.62
CA LYS A 30 13.10 16.60 -12.94
C LYS A 30 12.14 17.75 -13.29
N ASN A 31 11.04 17.90 -12.55
CA ASN A 31 10.06 18.96 -12.76
C ASN A 31 10.40 20.25 -11.98
N ILE A 32 11.48 20.27 -11.20
CA ILE A 32 11.97 21.46 -10.52
C ILE A 32 12.76 22.28 -11.54
N PRO A 33 12.25 23.45 -11.97
CA PRO A 33 12.91 24.26 -13.00
C PRO A 33 14.00 25.15 -12.38
N ASP A 34 14.94 25.60 -13.20
CA ASP A 34 15.84 26.70 -12.81
C ASP A 34 15.10 28.04 -12.90
N GLY A 35 15.09 28.81 -11.81
CA GLY A 35 14.44 30.11 -11.78
C GLY A 35 13.90 30.50 -10.40
N SER A 36 12.92 31.40 -10.39
CA SER A 36 12.25 31.86 -9.17
C SER A 36 11.04 30.97 -8.89
N ILE A 37 11.12 30.16 -7.83
CA ILE A 37 10.18 29.07 -7.59
C ILE A 37 9.27 29.35 -6.39
N ILE A 38 7.98 29.18 -6.61
CA ILE A 38 6.98 29.05 -5.55
C ILE A 38 6.45 27.63 -5.56
N PHE A 39 6.84 26.84 -4.57
CA PHE A 39 6.28 25.52 -4.31
C PHE A 39 4.91 25.65 -3.65
N VAL A 40 3.93 24.92 -4.18
CA VAL A 40 2.56 24.91 -3.66
C VAL A 40 2.18 23.49 -3.28
N ALA A 41 2.07 23.19 -1.99
CA ALA A 41 1.84 21.84 -1.49
C ALA A 41 0.42 21.64 -0.92
N ASN A 42 -0.18 20.46 -1.10
CA ASN A 42 -1.31 20.05 -0.25
C ASN A 42 -0.81 19.70 1.14
N HIS A 43 -1.71 19.85 2.10
CA HIS A 43 -1.57 19.34 3.46
C HIS A 43 -0.62 20.16 4.35
N PHE A 44 -1.16 20.52 5.51
CA PHE A 44 -0.52 21.32 6.53
C PHE A 44 -0.71 20.61 7.87
N THR A 45 0.15 19.63 8.18
CA THR A 45 0.48 19.35 9.59
C THR A 45 1.64 20.25 9.99
N ARG A 46 1.88 20.39 11.29
CA ARG A 46 3.03 21.14 11.79
C ARG A 46 4.36 20.46 11.41
N ILE A 47 4.31 19.23 10.91
CA ILE A 47 5.48 18.41 10.57
C ILE A 47 5.98 18.72 9.15
N GLU A 48 5.12 18.94 8.14
CA GLU A 48 5.56 19.34 6.79
C GLU A 48 6.34 20.65 6.82
N THR A 49 5.91 21.59 7.67
CA THR A 49 6.63 22.86 7.88
C THR A 49 8.04 22.67 8.45
N LEU A 50 8.35 21.51 9.02
CA LEU A 50 9.69 21.18 9.53
C LEU A 50 10.53 20.40 8.51
N PHE A 51 9.97 19.38 7.83
CA PHE A 51 10.79 18.52 6.95
C PHE A 51 10.79 18.96 5.47
N LEU A 52 9.70 19.52 4.94
CA LEU A 52 9.60 19.85 3.52
C LEU A 52 10.62 20.93 3.11
N PRO A 53 10.79 22.05 3.86
CA PRO A 53 11.80 23.07 3.51
C PRO A 53 13.21 22.50 3.43
N ARG A 54 13.58 21.59 4.34
CA ARG A 54 14.89 20.93 4.31
C ARG A 54 15.10 20.12 3.04
N HIS A 55 14.12 19.29 2.66
CA HIS A 55 14.22 18.47 1.44
C HIS A 55 14.28 19.36 0.19
N LEU A 56 13.52 20.44 0.16
CA LEU A 56 13.56 21.42 -0.93
C LEU A 56 14.93 22.13 -0.99
N HIS A 57 15.52 22.48 0.15
CA HIS A 57 16.86 23.08 0.21
C HIS A 57 17.92 22.09 -0.31
N GLN A 58 17.83 20.81 0.06
CA GLN A 58 18.74 19.78 -0.47
C GLN A 58 18.61 19.57 -1.98
N LEU A 59 17.41 19.76 -2.54
CA LEU A 59 17.16 19.59 -3.97
C LEU A 59 17.52 20.83 -4.80
N THR A 60 17.37 22.03 -4.24
CA THR A 60 17.56 23.31 -4.96
C THR A 60 18.89 23.99 -4.66
N GLY A 61 19.49 23.74 -3.49
CA GLY A 61 20.65 24.48 -3.00
C GLY A 61 20.34 25.93 -2.59
N ILE A 62 19.07 26.34 -2.61
CA ILE A 62 18.62 27.72 -2.34
C ILE A 62 17.87 27.74 -0.99
N PRO A 63 18.06 28.77 -0.14
CA PRO A 63 17.27 28.95 1.07
C PRO A 63 15.75 28.85 0.82
N VAL A 64 15.05 28.09 1.66
CA VAL A 64 13.60 27.83 1.51
C VAL A 64 12.85 28.54 2.62
N TRP A 65 11.93 29.44 2.26
CA TRP A 65 11.05 30.15 3.20
C TRP A 65 9.61 29.66 3.07
N SER A 66 8.84 29.72 4.14
CA SER A 66 7.46 29.19 4.17
C SER A 66 6.48 30.21 4.73
N LEU A 67 5.28 30.26 4.18
CA LEU A 67 4.17 31.00 4.79
C LEU A 67 3.37 30.11 5.74
N ALA A 68 3.09 30.60 6.95
CA ALA A 68 2.30 29.89 7.95
C ALA A 68 1.23 30.77 8.63
N ASP A 69 0.18 30.13 9.15
CA ASP A 69 -0.85 30.80 9.95
C ASP A 69 -0.25 31.38 11.23
N TYR A 70 -0.69 32.58 11.61
CA TYR A 70 -0.14 33.29 12.77
C TYR A 70 -0.26 32.50 14.09
N ASN A 71 -1.23 31.59 14.20
CA ASN A 71 -1.41 30.79 15.42
C ASN A 71 -0.24 29.84 15.69
N LEU A 72 0.57 29.50 14.69
CA LEU A 72 1.77 28.69 14.87
C LEU A 72 2.93 29.44 15.52
N PHE A 73 2.87 30.76 15.54
CA PHE A 73 3.84 31.62 16.22
C PHE A 73 3.46 31.84 17.70
N LYS A 74 2.51 31.05 18.23
CA LYS A 74 2.16 31.01 19.65
C LYS A 74 2.65 29.70 20.27
N GLY A 75 3.32 29.78 21.41
CA GLY A 75 3.81 28.62 22.14
C GLY A 75 5.29 28.27 21.88
N PRO A 76 5.78 27.13 22.38
CA PRO A 76 7.21 26.80 22.47
C PRO A 76 7.91 26.58 21.11
N LEU A 77 7.16 26.39 20.02
CA LEU A 77 7.70 26.18 18.67
C LEU A 77 7.97 27.49 17.90
N ALA A 78 7.53 28.64 18.40
CA ALA A 78 7.69 29.93 17.70
C ALA A 78 9.17 30.26 17.40
N ALA A 79 10.05 30.05 18.38
CA ALA A 79 11.49 30.29 18.22
C ALA A 79 12.17 29.36 17.20
N ILE A 80 11.59 28.18 16.93
CA ILE A 80 12.07 27.24 15.91
C ILE A 80 11.62 27.71 14.52
N PHE A 81 10.38 28.17 14.39
CA PHE A 81 9.83 28.68 13.13
C PHE A 81 10.56 29.94 12.64
N ASP A 82 10.92 30.86 13.54
CA ASP A 82 11.72 32.04 13.19
C ASP A 82 13.11 31.63 12.65
N LYS A 83 13.73 30.59 13.21
CA LYS A 83 15.02 30.06 12.73
C LYS A 83 14.90 29.28 11.40
N LEU A 84 13.72 28.80 11.05
CA LEU A 84 13.45 28.03 9.83
C LEU A 84 13.00 28.90 8.64
N GLY A 85 12.93 30.22 8.81
CA GLY A 85 12.49 31.13 7.75
C GLY A 85 10.98 31.01 7.48
N VAL A 86 10.19 30.72 8.51
CA VAL A 86 8.73 30.71 8.42
C VAL A 86 8.21 32.10 8.73
N ILE A 87 7.40 32.64 7.81
CA ILE A 87 6.87 34.01 7.90
C ILE A 87 5.36 33.96 8.13
N SER A 88 4.89 34.79 9.04
CA SER A 88 3.48 34.89 9.40
C SER A 88 2.66 35.45 8.24
N THR A 89 1.49 34.86 8.00
CA THR A 89 0.49 35.38 7.06
C THR A 89 -0.02 36.78 7.42
N ARG A 90 0.17 37.24 8.67
CA ARG A 90 -0.22 38.59 9.13
C ARG A 90 0.88 39.65 9.03
N ASP A 91 2.08 39.28 8.58
CA ASP A 91 3.18 40.23 8.41
C ASP A 91 2.82 41.27 7.32
N PRO A 92 2.83 42.59 7.62
CA PRO A 92 2.46 43.64 6.67
C PRO A 92 3.43 43.79 5.50
N HIS A 93 4.67 43.31 5.63
CA HIS A 93 5.72 43.42 4.63
C HIS A 93 5.96 42.12 3.84
N ARG A 94 5.21 41.05 4.16
CA ARG A 94 5.29 39.72 3.53
C ARG A 94 5.37 39.76 2.00
N ASP A 95 4.44 40.46 1.36
CA ASP A 95 4.31 40.45 -0.11
C ASP A 95 5.53 41.10 -0.77
N ARG A 96 6.02 42.21 -0.20
CA ARG A 96 7.21 42.92 -0.70
C ARG A 96 8.46 42.06 -0.54
N LEU A 97 8.61 41.42 0.63
CA LEU A 97 9.71 40.52 0.93
C LEU A 97 9.73 39.29 0.00
N MET A 98 8.57 38.67 -0.24
CA MET A 98 8.46 37.54 -1.15
C MET A 98 8.75 37.92 -2.60
N VAL A 99 8.23 39.06 -3.07
CA VAL A 99 8.53 39.54 -4.43
C VAL A 99 10.02 39.87 -4.56
N LYS A 100 10.62 40.58 -3.59
CA LYS A 100 12.07 40.87 -3.56
C LYS A 100 12.88 39.59 -3.68
N THR A 101 12.71 38.66 -2.75
CA THR A 101 13.52 37.44 -2.67
C THR A 101 13.34 36.52 -3.87
N LEU A 102 12.16 36.52 -4.51
CA LEU A 102 11.94 35.82 -5.77
C LEU A 102 12.60 36.54 -6.95
N LEU A 103 12.60 37.88 -6.99
CA LEU A 103 13.26 38.67 -8.03
C LEU A 103 14.79 38.49 -7.98
N THR A 104 15.38 38.61 -6.80
CA THR A 104 16.83 38.42 -6.54
C THR A 104 17.24 36.95 -6.53
N GLY A 105 16.28 36.04 -6.30
CA GLY A 105 16.47 34.60 -6.10
C GLY A 105 17.34 34.27 -4.90
N GLU A 106 17.24 35.07 -3.85
CA GLU A 106 17.78 34.79 -2.51
C GLU A 106 17.07 33.61 -1.84
N ALA A 107 15.79 33.38 -2.15
CA ALA A 107 15.00 32.32 -1.56
C ALA A 107 13.95 31.74 -2.53
N VAL A 108 13.63 30.47 -2.32
CA VAL A 108 12.43 29.82 -2.86
C VAL A 108 11.35 29.76 -1.78
N TRP A 109 10.09 29.76 -2.21
CA TRP A 109 8.97 29.87 -1.28
C TRP A 109 8.10 28.63 -1.28
N VAL A 110 7.63 28.25 -0.10
CA VAL A 110 6.60 27.21 0.09
C VAL A 110 5.31 27.90 0.56
N VAL A 111 4.23 27.64 -0.18
CA VAL A 111 2.91 28.18 0.11
C VAL A 111 1.90 27.04 0.18
N TYR A 112 1.13 27.02 1.26
CA TYR A 112 0.01 26.10 1.43
C TYR A 112 -1.28 26.84 1.01
N PRO A 113 -1.87 26.53 -0.17
CA PRO A 113 -2.93 27.34 -0.78
C PRO A 113 -4.25 27.27 0.00
N GLU A 114 -4.32 26.37 0.98
CA GLU A 114 -5.50 26.11 1.80
C GLU A 114 -5.62 27.10 2.96
N GLY A 115 -4.55 27.84 3.29
CA GLY A 115 -4.53 29.04 4.15
C GLY A 115 -4.90 28.86 5.63
N ARG A 116 -5.42 27.70 6.04
CA ARG A 116 -5.70 27.30 7.41
C ARG A 116 -5.37 25.82 7.58
N MET A 117 -5.11 25.39 8.81
CA MET A 117 -4.99 23.96 9.16
C MET A 117 -6.26 23.22 8.68
N VAL A 118 -6.14 22.41 7.63
CA VAL A 118 -7.29 21.89 6.87
C VAL A 118 -7.96 20.73 7.59
N LYS A 119 -9.07 21.05 8.25
CA LYS A 119 -9.85 20.13 9.08
C LYS A 119 -11.22 19.75 8.49
N SER A 120 -11.43 19.85 7.18
CA SER A 120 -12.48 19.10 6.46
C SER A 120 -12.33 19.35 4.95
N LYS A 121 -12.12 18.28 4.17
CA LYS A 121 -11.93 18.39 2.71
C LYS A 121 -13.21 18.00 2.01
N LYS A 122 -13.96 18.91 1.40
CA LYS A 122 -14.71 18.59 0.17
C LYS A 122 -14.16 19.53 -0.87
N ILE A 123 -13.23 19.03 -1.69
CA ILE A 123 -12.37 19.84 -2.56
C ILE A 123 -13.07 20.17 -3.88
N LEU A 124 -14.07 19.37 -4.27
CA LEU A 124 -14.75 19.51 -5.54
C LEU A 124 -16.27 19.52 -5.34
N GLU A 125 -16.94 20.57 -5.82
CA GLU A 125 -18.41 20.60 -5.86
C GLU A 125 -18.87 21.18 -7.20
N LYS A 126 -19.66 20.39 -7.95
CA LYS A 126 -20.15 20.75 -9.30
C LYS A 126 -19.03 21.23 -10.26
N GLY A 127 -17.85 20.61 -10.15
CA GLY A 127 -16.68 20.94 -11.00
C GLY A 127 -15.91 22.20 -10.60
N ARG A 128 -16.25 22.86 -9.49
CA ARG A 128 -15.49 23.98 -8.93
C ARG A 128 -14.69 23.52 -7.70
N HIS A 129 -13.44 23.97 -7.59
CA HIS A 129 -12.67 23.74 -6.37
C HIS A 129 -13.20 24.64 -5.25
N MET A 130 -13.71 24.04 -4.19
CA MET A 130 -14.23 24.74 -3.02
C MET A 130 -13.54 24.17 -1.78
N ILE A 131 -13.28 25.01 -0.78
CA ILE A 131 -12.87 24.55 0.55
C ILE A 131 -14.02 24.90 1.49
N SER A 132 -14.63 23.88 2.09
CA SER A 132 -15.74 24.03 3.04
C SER A 132 -15.20 24.17 4.47
N TYR A 133 -15.66 25.18 5.24
CA TYR A 133 -15.35 25.34 6.67
C TYR A 133 -16.57 25.86 7.50
N ALA A 134 -16.43 26.07 8.82
CA ALA A 134 -17.49 26.41 9.80
C ALA A 134 -18.36 27.59 9.47
N GLY A 135 -17.72 28.62 8.96
CA GLY A 135 -18.35 29.90 8.68
C GLY A 135 -18.74 30.04 7.22
N GLY A 136 -18.72 28.97 6.43
CA GLY A 136 -19.14 28.99 5.04
C GLY A 136 -18.18 28.29 4.07
N LYS A 137 -18.42 28.51 2.78
CA LYS A 137 -17.60 27.98 1.69
C LYS A 137 -16.75 29.10 1.12
N HIS A 138 -15.46 28.86 0.97
CA HIS A 138 -14.57 29.80 0.26
C HIS A 138 -13.79 29.10 -0.86
N PRO A 139 -13.49 29.79 -1.96
CA PRO A 139 -12.49 29.30 -2.91
C PRO A 139 -11.11 29.24 -2.24
N PRO A 140 -10.22 28.33 -2.68
CA PRO A 140 -8.84 28.33 -2.22
C PRO A 140 -8.17 29.70 -2.39
N HIS A 141 -7.23 30.03 -1.51
CA HIS A 141 -6.58 31.33 -1.55
C HIS A 141 -5.75 31.47 -2.84
N THR A 142 -5.95 32.56 -3.57
CA THR A 142 -5.15 32.90 -4.75
C THR A 142 -3.79 33.51 -4.40
N GLY A 143 -3.35 33.42 -3.14
CA GLY A 143 -2.15 34.08 -2.62
C GLY A 143 -0.89 33.73 -3.42
N ALA A 144 -0.60 32.44 -3.58
CA ALA A 144 0.53 31.96 -4.38
C ALA A 144 0.47 32.47 -5.82
N ALA A 145 -0.69 32.35 -6.49
CA ALA A 145 -0.87 32.82 -7.86
C ALA A 145 -0.71 34.34 -8.00
N THR A 146 -1.22 35.10 -7.03
CA THR A 146 -1.15 36.56 -7.02
C THR A 146 0.28 37.04 -6.85
N LEU A 147 1.03 36.41 -5.92
CA LEU A 147 2.43 36.72 -5.68
C LEU A 147 3.30 36.36 -6.88
N ALA A 148 3.08 35.19 -7.48
CA ALA A 148 3.78 34.78 -8.69
C ALA A 148 3.55 35.76 -9.86
N LEU A 149 2.30 36.19 -10.07
CA LEU A 149 1.95 37.18 -11.09
C LEU A 149 2.57 38.55 -10.80
N ARG A 150 2.61 39.00 -9.53
CA ARG A 150 3.27 40.27 -9.15
C ARG A 150 4.77 40.19 -9.40
N THR A 151 5.44 39.11 -9.02
CA THR A 151 6.87 38.89 -9.27
C THR A 151 7.17 38.95 -10.77
N GLU A 152 6.44 38.19 -11.58
CA GLU A 152 6.67 38.15 -13.02
C GLU A 152 6.32 39.50 -13.71
N PHE A 153 5.32 40.22 -13.21
CA PHE A 153 4.99 41.57 -13.68
C PHE A 153 6.14 42.54 -13.46
N TYR A 154 6.67 42.60 -12.23
CA TYR A 154 7.80 43.49 -11.91
C TYR A 154 9.08 43.08 -12.64
N ARG A 155 9.31 41.78 -12.86
CA ARG A 155 10.43 41.29 -13.67
C ARG A 155 10.37 41.80 -15.11
N GLN A 156 9.23 41.63 -15.79
CA GLN A 156 9.05 42.09 -17.17
C GLN A 156 9.06 43.62 -17.27
N ARG A 157 8.53 44.31 -16.25
CA ARG A 157 8.53 45.77 -16.16
C ARG A 157 9.93 46.33 -16.00
N LEU A 158 10.73 45.83 -15.04
CA LEU A 158 12.12 46.24 -14.86
C LEU A 158 12.94 46.05 -16.13
N LYS A 159 12.78 44.90 -16.79
CA LYS A 159 13.42 44.63 -18.09
C LYS A 159 13.01 45.64 -19.18
N THR A 160 11.75 46.05 -19.22
CA THR A 160 11.27 47.00 -20.24
C THR A 160 11.70 48.44 -19.92
N LEU A 161 11.74 48.81 -18.64
CA LEU A 161 12.13 50.15 -18.19
C LEU A 161 13.63 50.39 -18.29
N GLU A 162 14.45 49.34 -18.23
CA GLU A 162 15.89 49.44 -18.50
C GLU A 162 16.17 50.14 -19.85
N ASP A 163 15.39 49.81 -20.87
CA ASP A 163 15.54 50.41 -22.21
C ASP A 163 14.74 51.72 -22.38
N THR A 164 13.59 51.85 -21.70
CA THR A 164 12.60 52.92 -21.98
C THR A 164 12.56 54.06 -20.97
N ALA A 165 12.91 53.81 -19.71
CA ALA A 165 12.95 54.79 -18.62
C ALA A 165 13.93 54.35 -17.51
N PRO A 166 15.25 54.48 -17.73
CA PRO A 166 16.28 53.97 -16.83
C PRO A 166 16.18 54.51 -15.39
N GLU A 167 15.85 55.79 -15.21
CA GLU A 167 15.68 56.42 -13.89
C GLU A 167 14.58 55.74 -13.05
N GLU A 168 13.47 55.35 -13.68
CA GLU A 168 12.39 54.63 -13.00
C GLU A 168 12.78 53.17 -12.73
N ALA A 169 13.60 52.56 -13.59
CA ALA A 169 14.15 51.23 -13.35
C ALA A 169 15.06 51.22 -12.11
N GLU A 170 15.99 52.18 -11.99
CA GLU A 170 16.88 52.34 -10.84
C GLU A 170 16.10 52.56 -9.53
N ARG A 171 15.11 53.45 -9.54
CA ARG A 171 14.24 53.70 -8.38
C ARG A 171 13.52 52.42 -7.94
N LEU A 172 12.95 51.68 -8.89
CA LEU A 172 12.21 50.47 -8.62
C LEU A 172 13.15 49.36 -8.12
N MET A 173 14.37 49.25 -8.67
CA MET A 173 15.43 48.37 -8.15
C MET A 173 15.80 48.71 -6.71
N ALA A 174 16.01 49.99 -6.39
CA ALA A 174 16.28 50.44 -5.02
C ALA A 174 15.12 50.07 -4.06
N SER A 175 13.87 50.15 -4.53
CA SER A 175 12.71 49.75 -3.73
C SER A 175 12.66 48.25 -3.39
N PHE A 176 13.35 47.42 -4.18
CA PHE A 176 13.52 45.98 -3.93
C PHE A 176 14.91 45.65 -3.37
N GLU A 177 15.74 46.65 -3.04
CA GLU A 177 17.11 46.48 -2.55
C GLU A 177 17.95 45.60 -3.52
N MET A 178 17.91 45.95 -4.80
CA MET A 178 18.61 45.23 -5.88
C MET A 178 19.75 46.06 -6.47
N ASP A 179 20.96 45.52 -6.47
CA ASP A 179 22.14 46.19 -7.02
C ASP A 179 22.33 45.95 -8.52
N SER A 180 21.67 44.93 -9.10
CA SER A 180 21.82 44.56 -10.51
C SER A 180 20.57 43.92 -11.10
N ILE A 181 20.33 44.18 -12.38
CA ILE A 181 19.27 43.57 -13.20
C ILE A 181 19.67 42.23 -13.83
N VAL A 182 20.95 41.86 -13.81
CA VAL A 182 21.47 40.63 -14.41
C VAL A 182 20.79 39.35 -13.86
N PRO A 183 20.53 39.21 -12.53
CA PRO A 183 19.77 38.08 -11.99
C PRO A 183 18.32 38.01 -12.50
N LEU A 184 17.75 39.16 -12.93
CA LEU A 184 16.39 39.23 -13.46
C LEU A 184 16.29 38.65 -14.87
N LEU A 185 17.28 38.94 -15.72
CA LEU A 185 17.29 38.57 -17.13
C LEU A 185 17.44 37.06 -17.38
N LYS A 186 18.08 36.34 -16.44
CA LYS A 186 18.38 34.91 -16.57
C LYS A 186 17.30 33.98 -15.98
N ARG A 187 16.32 34.51 -15.25
CA ARG A 187 15.36 33.72 -14.46
C ARG A 187 13.93 33.98 -14.89
N ARG A 188 13.09 32.95 -14.82
CA ARG A 188 11.63 33.05 -14.98
C ARG A 188 10.93 32.67 -13.68
N THR A 189 9.71 33.14 -13.48
CA THR A 189 8.90 32.75 -12.32
C THR A 189 8.05 31.52 -12.61
N TYR A 190 8.12 30.54 -11.71
CA TYR A 190 7.38 29.28 -11.78
C TYR A 190 6.58 29.00 -10.50
N ILE A 191 5.41 28.41 -10.66
CA ILE A 191 4.72 27.69 -9.58
C ILE A 191 4.93 26.18 -9.78
N VAL A 192 5.41 25.50 -8.75
CA VAL A 192 5.59 24.04 -8.77
C VAL A 192 4.59 23.39 -7.81
N PRO A 193 3.54 22.70 -8.32
CA PRO A 193 2.61 21.96 -7.46
C PRO A 193 3.30 20.75 -6.83
N ILE A 194 3.06 20.51 -5.54
CA ILE A 194 3.55 19.37 -4.76
C ILE A 194 2.35 18.62 -4.18
N ASN A 195 2.32 17.30 -4.39
CA ASN A 195 1.44 16.42 -3.63
C ASN A 195 2.23 15.68 -2.55
N ILE A 196 1.72 15.68 -1.32
CA ILE A 196 2.20 14.91 -0.18
C ILE A 196 1.09 13.94 0.21
N THR A 197 1.42 12.65 0.27
CA THR A 197 0.49 11.59 0.71
C THR A 197 1.14 10.76 1.81
N TYR A 198 0.38 10.46 2.87
CA TYR A 198 0.80 9.65 4.02
C TYR A 198 0.19 8.25 3.98
N TYR A 199 0.96 7.23 4.33
CA TYR A 199 0.44 5.87 4.50
C TYR A 199 1.31 4.99 5.40
N PRO A 200 0.76 4.25 6.37
CA PRO A 200 -0.62 4.36 6.88
C PRO A 200 -0.82 5.68 7.63
N LEU A 201 -2.02 6.25 7.55
CA LEU A 201 -2.36 7.51 8.24
C LEU A 201 -2.38 7.39 9.78
N ARG A 202 -2.37 6.16 10.31
CA ARG A 202 -2.36 5.86 11.74
C ARG A 202 -1.13 5.05 12.11
N ALA A 203 -0.11 5.75 12.55
CA ALA A 203 1.10 5.15 13.07
C ALA A 203 0.90 4.83 14.57
N GLN A 204 0.17 3.73 14.84
CA GLN A 204 0.03 2.99 16.11
C GLN A 204 0.07 3.75 17.45
N GLU A 205 -1.10 3.90 18.09
CA GLU A 205 -1.28 4.42 19.46
C GLU A 205 -0.61 3.56 20.56
N ASN A 206 -0.23 2.31 20.27
CA ASN A 206 0.28 1.35 21.28
C ASN A 206 1.69 1.65 21.81
N MET A 207 2.47 2.52 21.18
CA MET A 207 3.81 2.92 21.68
C MET A 207 3.75 4.12 22.64
N ILE A 208 2.63 4.84 22.68
CA ILE A 208 2.47 6.02 23.53
C ILE A 208 2.29 5.60 24.99
N SER A 209 1.49 4.56 25.24
CA SER A 209 1.28 4.03 26.59
C SER A 209 2.59 3.60 27.26
N THR A 210 3.53 3.04 26.51
CA THR A 210 4.83 2.59 27.04
C THR A 210 5.86 3.72 27.22
N LEU A 211 5.77 4.80 26.44
CA LEU A 211 6.59 6.01 26.64
C LEU A 211 6.03 6.92 27.74
N LEU A 212 4.70 6.95 27.91
CA LEU A 212 4.01 7.66 28.99
C LEU A 212 4.43 7.17 30.37
N GLU A 213 4.72 5.88 30.56
CA GLU A 213 5.21 5.37 31.85
C GLU A 213 6.65 5.81 32.19
N LYS A 214 7.45 6.20 31.18
CA LYS A 214 8.88 6.54 31.37
C LYS A 214 9.22 8.02 31.27
N ALA A 215 8.33 8.85 30.72
CA ALA A 215 8.59 10.27 30.47
C ALA A 215 7.79 11.22 31.36
N VAL A 216 7.16 10.72 32.44
CA VAL A 216 6.66 11.59 33.52
C VAL A 216 7.85 12.06 34.32
N ASN A 217 8.43 13.18 33.89
CA ASN A 217 8.97 14.27 34.70
C ASN A 217 9.46 15.37 33.72
N ASP A 218 8.85 16.56 33.79
CA ASP A 218 9.27 17.83 33.16
C ASP A 218 8.88 18.19 31.70
N LEU A 219 7.63 17.94 31.28
CA LEU A 219 7.04 18.65 30.12
C LEU A 219 5.60 19.13 30.43
N PRO A 220 5.22 20.39 30.10
CA PRO A 220 3.89 20.92 30.39
C PRO A 220 2.81 20.24 29.53
N GLU A 221 1.75 19.74 30.18
CA GLU A 221 0.69 18.88 29.63
C GLU A 221 0.08 19.39 28.31
N ARG A 222 -0.09 20.70 28.13
CA ARG A 222 -0.67 21.30 26.90
C ARG A 222 0.25 21.23 25.67
N GLY A 223 1.57 21.28 25.84
CA GLY A 223 2.52 21.18 24.71
C GLY A 223 2.66 19.74 24.22
N LEU A 224 2.50 18.80 25.13
CA LEU A 224 2.51 17.36 24.85
C LEU A 224 1.24 16.92 24.12
N GLU A 225 0.05 17.40 24.47
CA GLU A 225 -1.19 17.09 23.72
C GLU A 225 -1.12 17.49 22.23
N GLU A 226 -0.56 18.68 21.92
CA GLU A 226 -0.43 19.16 20.54
C GLU A 226 0.67 18.47 19.74
N ILE A 227 1.76 18.03 20.40
CA ILE A 227 2.81 17.23 19.78
C ILE A 227 2.36 15.78 19.64
N MET A 228 1.55 15.24 20.56
CA MET A 228 1.07 13.85 20.50
C MET A 228 -0.04 13.64 19.47
N THR A 229 -0.84 14.67 19.16
CA THR A 229 -1.90 14.58 18.13
C THR A 229 -1.36 14.48 16.69
N GLU A 230 -0.12 14.89 16.41
CA GLU A 230 0.51 14.78 15.08
C GLU A 230 1.87 14.02 15.10
N GLY A 231 2.62 14.07 16.20
CA GLY A 231 3.96 13.49 16.36
C GLY A 231 4.03 11.97 16.45
N THR A 232 2.89 11.30 16.65
CA THR A 232 2.75 9.85 16.49
C THR A 232 3.16 9.39 15.09
N MET A 233 2.92 10.20 14.04
CA MET A 233 3.29 9.84 12.66
C MET A 233 4.80 9.64 12.46
N ILE A 234 5.64 10.25 13.29
CA ILE A 234 7.11 10.27 13.17
C ILE A 234 7.74 8.94 13.67
N LEU A 235 7.12 8.30 14.65
CA LEU A 235 7.73 7.20 15.40
C LEU A 235 7.34 5.79 14.90
N SER A 236 6.33 5.69 14.03
CA SER A 236 5.66 4.40 13.76
C SER A 236 5.70 3.95 12.30
N GLY A 237 6.71 4.37 11.54
CA GLY A 237 7.03 3.75 10.24
C GLY A 237 6.12 4.16 9.08
N VAL A 238 5.69 5.42 9.03
CA VAL A 238 4.86 5.97 7.95
C VAL A 238 5.69 6.20 6.68
N ASP A 239 5.18 5.72 5.55
CA ASP A 239 5.65 6.08 4.21
C ASP A 239 5.05 7.46 3.82
N VAL A 240 5.92 8.38 3.38
CA VAL A 240 5.53 9.70 2.88
C VAL A 240 5.91 9.81 1.41
N ASP A 241 4.92 9.89 0.53
CA ASP A 241 5.13 10.11 -0.90
C ASP A 241 5.03 11.61 -1.23
N ILE A 242 6.12 12.20 -1.71
CA ILE A 242 6.20 13.59 -2.18
C ILE A 242 6.34 13.60 -3.70
N ARG A 243 5.37 14.17 -4.42
CA ARG A 243 5.36 14.25 -5.89
C ARG A 243 5.39 15.69 -6.38
N PHE A 244 6.40 16.03 -7.17
CA PHE A 244 6.50 17.30 -7.89
C PHE A 244 5.76 17.21 -9.23
N GLY A 245 4.78 18.09 -9.43
CA GLY A 245 4.05 18.20 -10.68
C GLY A 245 4.75 19.09 -11.69
N LYS A 246 4.19 19.18 -12.91
CA LYS A 246 4.75 20.01 -13.97
C LYS A 246 4.79 21.49 -13.54
N PRO A 247 5.90 22.21 -13.76
CA PRO A 247 6.01 23.61 -13.40
C PRO A 247 5.07 24.46 -14.26
N ILE A 248 4.39 25.41 -13.62
CA ILE A 248 3.52 26.39 -14.25
C ILE A 248 4.35 27.67 -14.45
N GLU A 249 4.77 27.92 -15.68
CA GLU A 249 5.47 29.15 -16.05
C GLU A 249 4.51 30.35 -16.04
N ILE A 250 4.84 31.38 -15.26
CA ILE A 250 3.92 32.50 -15.03
C ILE A 250 3.92 33.51 -16.18
N GLY A 251 5.05 33.67 -16.86
CA GLY A 251 5.20 34.65 -17.96
C GLY A 251 4.18 34.48 -19.08
N ARG A 252 3.71 33.24 -19.35
CA ARG A 252 2.70 32.96 -20.37
C ARG A 252 1.34 33.64 -20.09
N PHE A 253 1.04 33.93 -18.82
CA PHE A 253 -0.22 34.55 -18.41
C PHE A 253 -0.23 36.08 -18.52
N LEU A 254 0.94 36.72 -18.66
CA LEU A 254 1.07 38.18 -18.76
C LEU A 254 1.03 38.71 -20.21
N ARG A 255 0.95 37.84 -21.22
CA ARG A 255 0.99 38.20 -22.66
C ARG A 255 -0.24 38.96 -23.19
N ARG A 256 -1.17 39.39 -22.32
CA ARG A 256 -2.38 40.09 -22.74
C ARG A 256 -2.07 41.57 -23.00
N PRO A 257 -2.57 42.19 -24.09
CA PRO A 257 -2.20 43.56 -24.48
C PRO A 257 -2.35 44.61 -23.38
N PHE A 258 -3.42 44.56 -22.57
CA PHE A 258 -3.63 45.50 -21.49
C PHE A 258 -2.66 45.34 -20.31
N ILE A 259 -2.11 44.13 -20.07
CA ILE A 259 -1.07 43.91 -19.05
C ILE A 259 0.26 44.41 -19.59
N LEU A 260 0.56 44.12 -20.85
CA LEU A 260 1.76 44.61 -21.53
C LEU A 260 1.81 46.14 -21.55
N LYS A 261 0.67 46.82 -21.68
CA LYS A 261 0.57 48.28 -21.55
C LYS A 261 0.97 48.78 -20.15
N ASP A 262 0.53 48.10 -19.09
CA ASP A 262 0.92 48.44 -17.71
C ASP A 262 2.40 48.12 -17.46
N ILE A 263 2.93 47.06 -18.07
CA ILE A 263 4.36 46.68 -17.99
C ILE A 263 5.23 47.76 -18.66
N ALA A 264 4.86 48.20 -19.86
CA ALA A 264 5.61 49.20 -20.64
C ALA A 264 5.36 50.66 -20.21
N SER A 265 4.44 50.91 -19.28
CA SER A 265 4.11 52.26 -18.83
C SER A 265 5.29 52.93 -18.11
N THR A 266 5.76 54.07 -18.60
CA THR A 266 6.84 54.86 -17.95
C THR A 266 6.37 55.63 -16.71
N ARG A 267 5.05 55.65 -16.41
CA ARG A 267 4.51 56.27 -15.19
C ARG A 267 5.12 55.64 -13.93
N ARG A 268 5.28 56.43 -12.87
CA ARG A 268 5.66 55.93 -11.54
C ARG A 268 4.57 55.00 -10.99
N ILE A 269 4.95 53.79 -10.61
CA ILE A 269 4.06 52.79 -9.98
C ILE A 269 4.78 52.25 -8.74
N ASN A 270 4.24 52.52 -7.56
CA ASN A 270 4.72 51.93 -6.30
C ASN A 270 4.12 50.54 -6.08
N PHE A 271 4.71 49.80 -5.14
CA PHE A 271 4.42 48.38 -4.94
C PHE A 271 2.92 48.05 -4.79
N ASP A 272 2.20 48.88 -4.04
CA ASP A 272 0.78 48.70 -3.70
C ASP A 272 -0.17 49.62 -4.47
N ASP A 273 0.35 50.38 -5.45
CA ASP A 273 -0.46 51.28 -6.27
C ASP A 273 -1.46 50.50 -7.13
N PRO A 274 -2.67 51.04 -7.34
CA PRO A 274 -3.64 50.43 -8.23
C PRO A 274 -3.18 50.53 -9.69
N ILE A 275 -3.05 49.36 -10.34
CA ILE A 275 -2.83 49.25 -11.78
C ILE A 275 -4.14 48.92 -12.53
N PRO A 276 -4.36 49.46 -13.74
CA PRO A 276 -5.54 49.15 -14.57
C PRO A 276 -5.78 47.64 -14.76
N SER A 277 -4.72 46.86 -14.93
CA SER A 277 -4.77 45.41 -15.10
C SER A 277 -5.09 44.62 -13.82
N ARG A 278 -5.24 45.25 -12.65
CA ARG A 278 -5.46 44.56 -11.35
C ARG A 278 -6.66 43.62 -11.37
N ARG A 279 -7.80 44.06 -11.89
CA ARG A 279 -9.04 43.24 -11.97
C ARG A 279 -8.84 42.03 -12.90
N PRO A 280 -8.36 42.19 -14.14
CA PRO A 280 -7.98 41.05 -14.99
C PRO A 280 -6.95 40.11 -14.36
N MET A 281 -5.90 40.62 -13.71
CA MET A 281 -4.87 39.80 -13.06
C MET A 281 -5.45 38.94 -11.94
N ARG A 282 -6.42 39.45 -11.15
CA ARG A 282 -7.15 38.62 -10.16
C ARG A 282 -7.89 37.45 -10.81
N ARG A 283 -8.51 37.64 -11.98
CA ARG A 283 -9.17 36.55 -12.72
C ARG A 283 -8.17 35.52 -13.25
N ILE A 284 -6.99 35.97 -13.68
CA ILE A 284 -5.89 35.09 -14.09
C ILE A 284 -5.36 34.30 -12.89
N ALA A 285 -5.20 34.94 -11.73
CA ALA A 285 -4.77 34.29 -10.51
C ALA A 285 -5.71 33.15 -10.09
N LEU A 286 -7.03 33.33 -10.25
CA LEU A 286 -8.02 32.26 -10.03
C LEU A 286 -7.79 31.08 -10.98
N LYS A 287 -7.49 31.32 -12.27
CA LYS A 287 -7.21 30.24 -13.23
C LYS A 287 -5.95 29.47 -12.88
N ILE A 288 -4.87 30.17 -12.52
CA ILE A 288 -3.61 29.56 -12.07
C ILE A 288 -3.86 28.74 -10.80
N MET A 289 -4.67 29.24 -9.88
CA MET A 289 -5.05 28.52 -8.68
C MET A 289 -5.77 27.21 -8.97
N PHE A 290 -6.76 27.23 -9.88
CA PHE A 290 -7.40 25.99 -10.29
C PHE A 290 -6.42 25.03 -10.96
N GLU A 291 -5.48 25.52 -11.77
CA GLU A 291 -4.47 24.70 -12.44
C GLU A 291 -3.56 23.99 -11.42
N TYR A 292 -2.97 24.72 -10.47
CA TYR A 292 -2.10 24.08 -9.46
C TYR A 292 -2.90 23.19 -8.50
N MET A 293 -4.13 23.55 -8.11
CA MET A 293 -4.93 22.72 -7.20
C MET A 293 -5.33 21.41 -7.87
N SER A 294 -5.74 21.46 -9.14
CA SER A 294 -6.03 20.25 -9.92
C SER A 294 -4.78 19.39 -10.10
N ALA A 295 -3.62 20.01 -10.32
CA ALA A 295 -2.35 19.28 -10.44
C ALA A 295 -1.97 18.58 -9.13
N ILE A 296 -2.03 19.30 -7.99
CA ILE A 296 -1.73 18.75 -6.67
C ILE A 296 -2.60 17.53 -6.37
N TYR A 297 -3.92 17.66 -6.48
CA TYR A 297 -4.83 16.56 -6.14
C TYR A 297 -4.91 15.45 -7.19
N GLY A 298 -4.58 15.76 -8.45
CA GLY A 298 -4.40 14.74 -9.48
C GLY A 298 -3.18 13.84 -9.24
N MET A 299 -2.26 14.24 -8.38
CA MET A 299 -1.04 13.49 -8.04
C MET A 299 -1.14 12.67 -6.75
N THR A 300 -2.29 12.60 -6.09
CA THR A 300 -2.46 11.80 -4.86
C THR A 300 -2.02 10.35 -5.09
N THR A 301 -1.19 9.83 -4.18
CA THR A 301 -0.77 8.43 -4.22
C THR A 301 -1.83 7.55 -3.55
N VAL A 302 -2.56 6.78 -4.36
CA VAL A 302 -3.63 5.92 -3.87
C VAL A 302 -3.05 4.76 -3.05
N ASN A 303 -3.66 4.48 -1.89
CA ASN A 303 -3.26 3.43 -0.95
C ASN A 303 -4.51 2.65 -0.48
N HIS A 304 -4.36 1.64 0.37
CA HIS A 304 -5.47 0.82 0.85
C HIS A 304 -6.54 1.63 1.59
N ASP A 305 -6.15 2.57 2.46
CA ASP A 305 -7.09 3.40 3.23
C ASP A 305 -7.98 4.23 2.30
N HIS A 306 -7.40 4.79 1.23
CA HIS A 306 -8.15 5.50 0.19
C HIS A 306 -9.19 4.62 -0.49
N LEU A 307 -8.84 3.37 -0.82
CA LEU A 307 -9.75 2.42 -1.46
C LEU A 307 -10.87 2.01 -0.50
N PHE A 308 -10.55 1.66 0.74
CA PHE A 308 -11.54 1.25 1.74
C PHE A 308 -12.50 2.39 2.08
N ALA A 309 -11.99 3.59 2.33
CA ALA A 309 -12.80 4.77 2.64
C ALA A 309 -13.74 5.13 1.47
N SER A 310 -13.22 5.14 0.25
CA SER A 310 -14.01 5.44 -0.95
C SER A 310 -15.07 4.37 -1.21
N LEU A 311 -14.75 3.08 -1.04
CA LEU A 311 -15.72 1.98 -1.15
C LEU A 311 -16.81 2.08 -0.09
N LEU A 312 -16.42 2.26 1.17
CA LEU A 312 -17.35 2.39 2.29
C LEU A 312 -18.30 3.56 2.06
N SER A 313 -17.79 4.70 1.58
CA SER A 313 -18.60 5.85 1.20
C SER A 313 -19.54 5.55 0.03
N ALA A 314 -19.05 4.88 -1.02
CA ALA A 314 -19.80 4.60 -2.25
C ALA A 314 -20.86 3.50 -2.14
N ILE A 315 -20.76 2.58 -1.18
CA ILE A 315 -21.76 1.53 -0.96
C ILE A 315 -23.11 2.16 -0.56
N PRO A 316 -24.21 1.86 -1.29
CA PRO A 316 -25.49 2.54 -1.12
C PRO A 316 -26.26 2.09 0.13
N HIS A 317 -26.02 0.87 0.62
CA HIS A 317 -26.76 0.30 1.74
C HIS A 317 -26.05 0.52 3.08
N ARG A 318 -26.84 0.63 4.15
CA ARG A 318 -26.35 0.85 5.51
C ARG A 318 -25.67 -0.39 6.11
N LYS A 319 -26.27 -1.56 5.90
CA LYS A 319 -25.79 -2.85 6.39
C LYS A 319 -24.96 -3.52 5.31
N ILE A 320 -23.73 -3.89 5.64
CA ILE A 320 -22.73 -4.43 4.72
C ILE A 320 -22.19 -5.70 5.34
N ASP A 321 -22.20 -6.82 4.61
CA ASP A 321 -21.49 -8.02 5.08
C ASP A 321 -19.98 -7.78 5.04
N GLU A 322 -19.27 -8.12 6.11
CA GLU A 322 -17.83 -7.88 6.23
C GLU A 322 -17.03 -8.59 5.13
N MET A 323 -17.44 -9.80 4.74
CA MET A 323 -16.78 -10.53 3.66
C MET A 323 -17.07 -9.90 2.30
N ASP A 324 -18.31 -9.46 2.03
CA ASP A 324 -18.64 -8.69 0.81
C ASP A 324 -17.81 -7.41 0.72
N PHE A 325 -17.61 -6.69 1.83
CA PHE A 325 -16.76 -5.50 1.86
C PHE A 325 -15.30 -5.83 1.51
N ARG A 326 -14.71 -6.85 2.14
CA ARG A 326 -13.34 -7.31 1.84
C ARG A 326 -13.18 -7.78 0.40
N GLN A 327 -14.18 -8.47 -0.14
CA GLN A 327 -14.22 -8.92 -1.54
C GLN A 327 -14.27 -7.74 -2.52
N LYS A 328 -15.12 -6.75 -2.27
CA LYS A 328 -15.15 -5.50 -3.05
C LYS A 328 -13.83 -4.74 -2.97
N ALA A 329 -13.21 -4.71 -1.79
CA ALA A 329 -11.91 -4.09 -1.60
C ALA A 329 -10.78 -4.81 -2.36
N PHE A 330 -10.77 -6.15 -2.35
CA PHE A 330 -9.86 -6.95 -3.16
C PHE A 330 -10.02 -6.63 -4.67
N LEU A 331 -11.26 -6.57 -5.16
CA LEU A 331 -11.52 -6.17 -6.55
C LEU A 331 -11.04 -4.77 -6.85
N ALA A 332 -11.28 -3.80 -5.97
CA ALA A 332 -10.82 -2.43 -6.14
C ALA A 332 -9.29 -2.32 -6.14
N ALA A 333 -8.60 -3.15 -5.33
CA ALA A 333 -7.14 -3.21 -5.26
C ALA A 333 -6.50 -3.98 -6.43
N THR A 334 -7.27 -4.73 -7.21
CA THR A 334 -6.74 -5.65 -8.23
C THR A 334 -7.14 -5.28 -9.66
N LEU A 335 -8.36 -4.77 -9.88
CA LEU A 335 -8.90 -4.57 -11.23
C LEU A 335 -8.42 -3.27 -11.87
N HIS A 336 -7.37 -3.39 -12.69
CA HIS A 336 -6.94 -2.35 -13.64
C HIS A 336 -6.67 -0.98 -13.00
N LEU A 337 -6.19 -0.94 -11.77
CA LEU A 337 -5.81 0.33 -11.10
C LEU A 337 -4.72 1.07 -11.88
N ASP A 338 -3.80 0.33 -12.49
CA ASP A 338 -2.79 0.82 -13.42
C ASP A 338 -3.41 1.61 -14.59
N LYS A 339 -4.56 1.17 -15.11
CA LYS A 339 -5.27 1.84 -16.22
C LYS A 339 -6.02 3.11 -15.84
N THR A 340 -6.09 3.50 -14.55
CA THR A 340 -6.76 4.75 -14.16
C THR A 340 -5.86 5.98 -14.24
N GLY A 341 -4.57 5.81 -14.56
CA GLY A 341 -3.60 6.91 -14.62
C GLY A 341 -3.28 7.52 -13.24
N VAL A 342 -3.62 6.81 -12.15
CA VAL A 342 -3.34 7.26 -10.78
C VAL A 342 -1.99 6.73 -10.32
N TYR A 343 -1.38 7.42 -9.37
CA TYR A 343 -0.19 6.92 -8.69
C TYR A 343 -0.60 5.91 -7.62
N LEU A 344 0.10 4.78 -7.54
CA LEU A 344 -0.20 3.69 -6.60
C LEU A 344 0.93 3.53 -5.59
N HIS A 345 0.56 3.39 -4.32
CA HIS A 345 1.48 3.01 -3.27
C HIS A 345 2.06 1.60 -3.55
N LYS A 346 3.31 1.35 -3.15
CA LYS A 346 4.04 0.10 -3.42
C LYS A 346 3.28 -1.15 -2.94
N ASP A 347 2.57 -1.05 -1.82
CA ASP A 347 1.83 -2.18 -1.24
C ASP A 347 0.63 -2.62 -2.08
N LEU A 348 0.02 -1.73 -2.88
CA LEU A 348 -1.06 -2.10 -3.81
C LEU A 348 -0.58 -2.91 -5.01
N LYS A 349 0.73 -2.91 -5.28
CA LYS A 349 1.34 -3.72 -6.36
C LYS A 349 1.64 -5.16 -5.95
N LYS A 350 1.62 -5.45 -4.65
CA LYS A 350 1.84 -6.80 -4.10
C LYS A 350 0.58 -7.66 -4.30
N ASN A 351 0.66 -8.96 -3.98
CA ASN A 351 -0.53 -9.79 -3.98
C ASN A 351 -1.52 -9.32 -2.89
N GLN A 352 -2.78 -9.10 -3.28
CA GLN A 352 -3.86 -8.62 -2.41
C GLN A 352 -4.72 -9.75 -1.81
N VAL A 353 -4.42 -11.02 -2.09
CA VAL A 353 -5.21 -12.19 -1.63
C VAL A 353 -5.31 -12.28 -0.11
N HIS A 354 -4.34 -11.72 0.64
CA HIS A 354 -4.43 -11.62 2.10
C HIS A 354 -5.71 -10.88 2.57
N LEU A 355 -6.26 -9.98 1.75
CA LEU A 355 -7.54 -9.31 2.03
C LEU A 355 -8.72 -10.29 2.05
N LEU A 356 -8.60 -11.47 1.46
CA LEU A 356 -9.64 -12.52 1.44
C LEU A 356 -9.38 -13.65 2.44
N THR A 357 -8.17 -13.73 3.00
CA THR A 357 -7.76 -14.75 3.97
C THR A 357 -7.59 -14.13 5.36
N ASP A 358 -6.36 -13.89 5.80
CA ASP A 358 -5.97 -13.60 7.18
C ASP A 358 -5.73 -12.13 7.49
N ASP A 359 -5.64 -11.28 6.44
CA ASP A 359 -5.17 -9.91 6.54
C ASP A 359 -3.85 -9.79 7.32
N ARG A 360 -2.87 -10.66 7.02
CA ARG A 360 -1.56 -10.72 7.70
C ARG A 360 -0.74 -9.43 7.70
N PHE A 361 -1.03 -8.51 6.78
CA PHE A 361 -0.39 -7.20 6.72
C PHE A 361 -1.22 -6.09 7.40
N HIS A 362 -2.29 -6.48 8.11
CA HIS A 362 -3.17 -5.63 8.92
C HIS A 362 -3.86 -4.48 8.18
N LYS A 363 -3.89 -4.52 6.84
CA LYS A 363 -4.39 -3.44 6.00
C LYS A 363 -5.86 -3.16 6.27
N TYR A 364 -6.68 -4.21 6.28
CA TYR A 364 -8.11 -4.07 6.51
C TYR A 364 -8.44 -3.92 8.00
N ARG A 365 -7.78 -4.68 8.89
CA ARG A 365 -8.07 -4.66 10.33
C ARG A 365 -7.77 -3.30 10.96
N GLU A 366 -6.66 -2.66 10.58
CA GLU A 366 -6.32 -1.31 11.08
C GLU A 366 -7.34 -0.27 10.59
N PHE A 367 -7.71 -0.32 9.31
CA PHE A 367 -8.76 0.54 8.77
C PHE A 367 -10.10 0.32 9.48
N LEU A 368 -10.49 -0.94 9.73
CA LEU A 368 -11.73 -1.28 10.40
C LEU A 368 -11.74 -0.80 11.84
N SER A 369 -10.64 -1.00 12.59
CA SER A 369 -10.50 -0.48 13.96
C SER A 369 -10.76 1.01 13.97
N LEU A 370 -10.10 1.73 13.07
CA LEU A 370 -10.31 3.14 12.88
C LEU A 370 -11.79 3.50 12.63
N ALA A 371 -12.44 2.85 11.69
CA ALA A 371 -13.82 3.13 11.35
C ALA A 371 -14.79 2.83 12.53
N LEU A 372 -14.46 1.87 13.39
CA LEU A 372 -15.20 1.55 14.62
C LEU A 372 -14.96 2.58 15.71
N ASP A 373 -13.69 2.93 15.99
CA ASP A 373 -13.29 3.88 17.03
C ASP A 373 -13.91 5.27 16.80
N THR A 374 -14.01 5.66 15.53
CA THR A 374 -14.58 6.96 15.11
C THR A 374 -16.10 6.92 14.93
N GLY A 375 -16.74 5.76 15.16
CA GLY A 375 -18.18 5.57 15.04
C GLY A 375 -18.72 5.71 13.62
N VAL A 376 -17.86 5.64 12.59
CA VAL A 376 -18.24 5.67 11.17
C VAL A 376 -18.97 4.38 10.78
N VAL A 377 -18.58 3.26 11.39
CA VAL A 377 -19.27 1.98 11.31
C VAL A 377 -19.45 1.39 12.71
N LYS A 378 -20.48 0.57 12.88
CA LYS A 378 -20.66 -0.32 14.04
C LYS A 378 -20.63 -1.76 13.56
N LYS A 379 -20.16 -2.69 14.39
CA LYS A 379 -20.12 -4.12 14.06
C LYS A 379 -21.27 -4.86 14.75
N GLU A 380 -22.09 -5.57 13.97
CA GLU A 380 -23.18 -6.42 14.43
C GLU A 380 -23.00 -7.83 13.85
N GLY A 381 -22.43 -8.74 14.64
CA GLY A 381 -22.08 -10.08 14.17
C GLY A 381 -21.10 -10.03 12.98
N ARG A 382 -21.55 -10.49 11.81
CA ARG A 382 -20.77 -10.48 10.55
C ARG A 382 -20.99 -9.23 9.71
N CYS A 383 -21.86 -8.32 10.15
CA CYS A 383 -22.24 -7.14 9.39
C CYS A 383 -21.62 -5.87 9.98
N LEU A 384 -21.28 -4.94 9.08
CA LEU A 384 -20.92 -3.57 9.37
C LEU A 384 -22.15 -2.69 9.13
N ILE A 385 -22.51 -1.89 10.12
CA ILE A 385 -23.57 -0.89 10.03
C ILE A 385 -22.92 0.48 9.87
N LYS A 386 -22.90 0.98 8.64
CA LYS A 386 -22.43 2.32 8.31
C LYS A 386 -23.36 3.38 8.89
N ASP A 387 -22.81 4.49 9.36
CA ASP A 387 -23.58 5.69 9.71
C ASP A 387 -23.57 6.68 8.52
N PRO A 388 -24.67 6.84 7.77
CA PRO A 388 -24.70 7.75 6.63
C PRO A 388 -24.51 9.23 7.02
N SER A 389 -24.82 9.62 8.26
CA SER A 389 -24.64 11.01 8.72
C SER A 389 -23.16 11.41 8.71
N ARG A 390 -22.27 10.44 9.00
CA ARG A 390 -20.81 10.57 8.94
C ARG A 390 -20.27 10.84 7.53
N PHE A 391 -21.05 10.59 6.49
CA PHE A 391 -20.66 10.87 5.10
C PHE A 391 -21.39 12.07 4.48
N ARG A 392 -22.38 12.64 5.19
CA ARG A 392 -23.24 13.72 4.70
C ARG A 392 -22.95 15.07 5.33
N HIS A 393 -22.47 15.12 6.57
CA HIS A 393 -22.27 16.36 7.30
C HIS A 393 -20.82 16.87 7.27
N VAL A 394 -20.68 18.18 7.08
CA VAL A 394 -19.44 18.90 7.40
C VAL A 394 -19.42 19.04 8.93
N PHE A 395 -18.69 18.16 9.61
CA PHE A 395 -18.53 18.20 11.07
C PHE A 395 -17.84 19.50 11.53
N ASP A 396 -18.06 19.84 12.80
CA ASP A 396 -17.50 21.03 13.46
C ASP A 396 -15.95 21.01 13.52
N PHE A 397 -15.33 22.18 13.48
CA PHE A 397 -14.11 22.43 12.68
C PHE A 397 -12.78 22.16 13.37
N HIS A 398 -12.81 21.79 14.65
CA HIS A 398 -11.59 21.60 15.41
C HIS A 398 -11.14 20.13 15.51
N ARG A 399 -11.99 19.16 15.14
CA ARG A 399 -11.75 17.73 15.40
C ARG A 399 -12.00 16.74 14.25
N VAL A 400 -12.41 17.12 13.04
CA VAL A 400 -12.81 16.16 11.97
C VAL A 400 -11.76 15.09 11.59
N ARG A 401 -10.45 15.35 11.67
CA ARG A 401 -9.43 14.28 11.47
C ARG A 401 -9.38 13.28 12.63
N VAL A 402 -9.75 13.72 13.82
CA VAL A 402 -9.90 12.87 15.01
C VAL A 402 -11.27 12.18 14.97
N ASP A 403 -12.33 12.92 14.62
CA ASP A 403 -13.72 12.47 14.69
C ASP A 403 -14.18 11.67 13.45
N ASN A 404 -13.59 11.87 12.28
CA ASN A 404 -13.95 11.21 11.03
C ASN A 404 -12.84 11.22 9.94
N PRO A 405 -11.68 10.60 10.22
CA PRO A 405 -10.59 10.45 9.26
C PRO A 405 -10.95 9.60 8.03
N VAL A 406 -11.93 8.68 8.13
CA VAL A 406 -12.44 7.88 6.99
C VAL A 406 -12.98 8.80 5.90
N GLN A 407 -13.77 9.81 6.26
CA GLN A 407 -14.26 10.79 5.29
C GLN A 407 -13.13 11.62 4.68
N VAL A 408 -12.10 11.96 5.46
CA VAL A 408 -10.91 12.68 4.96
C VAL A 408 -10.20 11.85 3.89
N MET A 409 -9.93 10.57 4.16
CA MET A 409 -9.32 9.63 3.21
C MET A 409 -10.12 9.52 1.90
N ALA A 410 -11.45 9.39 1.99
CA ALA A 410 -12.31 9.32 0.81
C ALA A 410 -12.23 10.61 -0.04
N ASN A 411 -12.14 11.76 0.61
CA ASN A 411 -12.15 13.06 -0.07
C ASN A 411 -10.80 13.41 -0.72
N GLU A 412 -9.68 12.87 -0.24
CA GLU A 412 -8.36 13.08 -0.86
C GLU A 412 -8.26 12.49 -2.27
N VAL A 413 -9.02 11.43 -2.54
CA VAL A 413 -9.08 10.76 -3.83
C VAL A 413 -10.38 11.04 -4.60
N GLU A 414 -11.28 11.88 -4.08
CA GLU A 414 -12.50 12.32 -4.78
C GLU A 414 -12.20 12.98 -6.14
N PRO A 415 -11.13 13.81 -6.29
CA PRO A 415 -10.79 14.41 -7.59
C PRO A 415 -10.38 13.41 -8.67
N LEU A 416 -9.97 12.19 -8.29
CA LEU A 416 -9.53 11.13 -9.21
C LEU A 416 -10.73 10.45 -9.88
N ARG A 417 -11.34 11.12 -10.87
CA ARG A 417 -12.63 10.72 -11.48
C ARG A 417 -12.67 9.30 -12.03
N GLU A 418 -11.60 8.86 -12.69
CA GLU A 418 -11.49 7.50 -13.25
C GLU A 418 -11.50 6.43 -12.16
N LEU A 419 -10.72 6.65 -11.09
CA LEU A 419 -10.70 5.79 -9.91
C LEU A 419 -12.09 5.74 -9.26
N GLN A 420 -12.69 6.91 -9.02
CA GLN A 420 -14.01 7.01 -8.39
C GLN A 420 -15.11 6.33 -9.22
N ARG A 421 -15.03 6.38 -10.56
CA ARG A 421 -15.97 5.66 -11.43
C ARG A 421 -15.86 4.15 -11.23
N LYS A 422 -14.64 3.60 -11.16
CA LYS A 422 -14.41 2.16 -10.91
C LYS A 422 -14.85 1.75 -9.51
N ILE A 423 -14.53 2.54 -8.48
CA ILE A 423 -14.94 2.26 -7.11
C ILE A 423 -16.46 2.25 -6.99
N ARG A 424 -17.16 3.23 -7.55
CA ARG A 424 -18.63 3.24 -7.57
C ARG A 424 -19.20 2.04 -8.32
N PHE A 425 -18.63 1.69 -9.47
CA PHE A 425 -19.03 0.51 -10.20
C PHE A 425 -18.95 -0.73 -9.30
N ILE A 426 -17.80 -1.02 -8.69
CA ILE A 426 -17.61 -2.17 -7.79
C ILE A 426 -18.54 -2.11 -6.56
N ALA A 427 -18.70 -0.94 -5.94
CA ALA A 427 -19.53 -0.77 -4.74
C ALA A 427 -21.00 -1.16 -4.97
N TRP A 428 -21.52 -0.91 -6.16
CA TRP A 428 -22.90 -1.19 -6.55
C TRP A 428 -23.12 -2.63 -7.03
N HIS A 429 -22.07 -3.42 -7.23
CA HIS A 429 -22.24 -4.80 -7.68
C HIS A 429 -22.85 -5.67 -6.57
N PRO A 430 -23.84 -6.51 -6.92
CA PRO A 430 -24.34 -7.55 -6.04
C PRO A 430 -23.22 -8.49 -5.57
N ALA A 431 -23.27 -8.88 -4.30
CA ALA A 431 -22.25 -9.73 -3.67
C ALA A 431 -22.02 -11.07 -4.41
N PHE A 432 -23.06 -11.65 -5.01
CA PHE A 432 -22.90 -12.90 -5.79
C PHE A 432 -22.07 -12.70 -7.06
N LEU A 433 -22.26 -11.59 -7.78
CA LEU A 433 -21.47 -11.27 -8.98
C LEU A 433 -20.03 -10.94 -8.62
N VAL A 434 -19.81 -10.20 -7.52
CA VAL A 434 -18.47 -9.93 -6.98
C VAL A 434 -17.73 -11.24 -6.72
N ARG A 435 -18.38 -12.17 -6.02
CA ARG A 435 -17.82 -13.49 -5.70
C ARG A 435 -17.43 -14.31 -6.93
N HIS A 436 -18.32 -14.44 -7.90
CA HIS A 436 -18.01 -15.16 -9.14
C HIS A 436 -16.86 -14.52 -9.90
N ARG A 437 -16.86 -13.18 -10.01
CA ARG A 437 -15.79 -12.44 -10.69
C ARG A 437 -14.44 -12.61 -10.01
N ILE A 438 -14.38 -12.64 -8.68
CA ILE A 438 -13.13 -12.90 -7.94
C ILE A 438 -12.60 -14.30 -8.27
N ALA A 439 -13.46 -15.32 -8.23
CA ALA A 439 -13.07 -16.68 -8.54
C ALA A 439 -12.51 -16.78 -9.96
N ASP A 440 -13.16 -16.18 -10.96
CA ASP A 440 -12.68 -16.19 -12.35
C ASP A 440 -11.34 -15.47 -12.51
N ILE A 441 -11.15 -14.31 -11.86
CA ILE A 441 -9.88 -13.58 -11.88
C ILE A 441 -8.75 -14.45 -11.32
N LEU A 442 -8.99 -15.10 -10.18
CA LEU A 442 -7.97 -15.90 -9.51
C LEU A 442 -7.66 -17.21 -10.26
N ILE A 443 -8.67 -17.88 -10.81
CA ILE A 443 -8.47 -19.08 -11.65
C ILE A 443 -7.67 -18.71 -12.90
N ASN A 444 -8.06 -17.64 -13.61
CA ASN A 444 -7.35 -17.20 -14.81
C ASN A 444 -5.91 -16.76 -14.48
N ARG A 445 -5.70 -16.10 -13.34
CA ARG A 445 -4.35 -15.76 -12.87
C ARG A 445 -3.51 -17.01 -12.60
N ALA A 446 -4.07 -18.03 -11.96
CA ALA A 446 -3.36 -19.27 -11.66
C ALA A 446 -2.94 -20.01 -12.95
N VAL A 447 -3.83 -20.06 -13.95
CA VAL A 447 -3.54 -20.60 -15.28
C VAL A 447 -2.44 -19.79 -15.97
N HIS A 448 -2.58 -18.45 -16.03
CA HIS A 448 -1.60 -17.60 -16.70
C HIS A 448 -0.21 -17.69 -16.06
N ARG A 449 -0.13 -17.66 -14.72
CA ARG A 449 1.12 -17.85 -13.99
C ARG A 449 1.78 -19.20 -14.29
N PHE A 450 0.98 -20.25 -14.44
CA PHE A 450 1.51 -21.55 -14.85
C PHE A 450 2.05 -21.50 -16.28
N GLU A 451 1.32 -20.92 -17.22
CA GLU A 451 1.77 -20.80 -18.62
C GLU A 451 3.07 -20.01 -18.75
N GLU A 452 3.20 -18.89 -18.03
CA GLU A 452 4.43 -18.08 -17.97
C GLU A 452 5.59 -18.88 -17.38
N ALA A 453 5.39 -19.54 -16.24
CA ALA A 453 6.42 -20.36 -15.61
C ALA A 453 6.83 -21.55 -16.49
N TYR A 454 5.86 -22.23 -17.11
CA TYR A 454 6.13 -23.33 -18.02
C TYR A 454 6.91 -22.83 -19.24
N ALA A 455 6.54 -21.69 -19.83
CA ALA A 455 7.29 -21.11 -20.96
C ALA A 455 8.74 -20.75 -20.58
N ALA A 456 8.96 -20.24 -19.37
CA ALA A 456 10.29 -19.83 -18.90
C ALA A 456 11.20 -21.00 -18.50
N PHE A 457 10.64 -22.05 -17.89
CA PHE A 457 11.41 -23.11 -17.22
C PHE A 457 11.28 -24.51 -17.84
N HIS A 458 10.47 -24.68 -18.89
CA HIS A 458 10.29 -25.97 -19.54
C HIS A 458 11.61 -26.51 -20.12
N LYS A 459 11.92 -27.76 -19.79
CA LYS A 459 13.09 -28.49 -20.29
C LYS A 459 12.66 -29.77 -20.99
N LYS A 460 12.98 -29.89 -22.28
CA LYS A 460 12.68 -31.09 -23.07
C LYS A 460 13.33 -32.32 -22.44
N GLY A 461 12.54 -33.36 -22.18
CA GLY A 461 13.00 -34.61 -21.56
C GLY A 461 13.01 -34.62 -20.02
N GLU A 462 12.76 -33.49 -19.37
CA GLU A 462 12.68 -33.39 -17.90
C GLU A 462 11.31 -32.91 -17.43
N SER A 463 10.79 -31.84 -18.04
CA SER A 463 9.44 -31.32 -17.79
C SER A 463 8.37 -32.28 -18.30
N LYS A 464 7.24 -32.32 -17.58
CA LYS A 464 6.04 -33.07 -17.96
C LYS A 464 5.18 -32.27 -18.93
N ASP A 465 4.19 -32.93 -19.53
CA ASP A 465 3.21 -32.26 -20.38
C ASP A 465 2.45 -31.17 -19.60
N LYS A 466 2.02 -30.11 -20.30
CA LYS A 466 1.34 -28.97 -19.69
C LYS A 466 0.13 -29.38 -18.85
N GLU A 467 -0.61 -30.39 -19.28
CA GLU A 467 -1.79 -30.91 -18.58
C GLU A 467 -1.47 -31.43 -17.17
N VAL A 468 -0.24 -31.89 -16.93
CA VAL A 468 0.21 -32.37 -15.62
C VAL A 468 0.36 -31.22 -14.64
N GLY A 469 0.81 -30.05 -15.10
CA GLY A 469 1.01 -28.88 -14.25
C GLY A 469 -0.23 -28.00 -14.06
N MET A 470 -1.26 -28.14 -14.90
CA MET A 470 -2.40 -27.22 -14.92
C MET A 470 -3.27 -27.34 -13.64
N PRO A 471 -3.61 -26.23 -12.95
CA PRO A 471 -4.61 -26.26 -11.89
C PRO A 471 -5.99 -26.59 -12.47
N TYR A 472 -6.85 -27.24 -11.68
CA TYR A 472 -8.18 -27.63 -12.14
C TYR A 472 -9.26 -27.49 -11.07
N LEU A 473 -10.50 -27.40 -11.55
CA LEU A 473 -11.72 -27.31 -10.74
C LEU A 473 -12.67 -28.44 -11.14
N ILE A 474 -13.12 -29.24 -10.19
CA ILE A 474 -14.07 -30.35 -10.37
C ILE A 474 -15.38 -30.01 -9.64
N GLY A 475 -16.51 -30.31 -10.29
CA GLY A 475 -17.83 -30.11 -9.73
C GLY A 475 -18.49 -28.78 -10.13
N ASN A 476 -19.73 -28.59 -9.70
CA ASN A 476 -20.52 -27.41 -10.06
C ASN A 476 -20.19 -26.23 -9.11
N ARG A 477 -20.06 -25.02 -9.67
CA ARG A 477 -19.81 -23.78 -8.92
C ARG A 477 -20.95 -23.38 -7.96
N PHE A 478 -22.12 -23.99 -8.05
CA PHE A 478 -23.26 -23.76 -7.15
C PHE A 478 -23.31 -24.68 -5.92
N ARG A 479 -22.26 -25.50 -5.68
CA ARG A 479 -22.22 -26.34 -4.47
C ARG A 479 -22.03 -25.49 -3.21
N ARG A 480 -22.67 -25.91 -2.12
CA ARG A 480 -22.60 -25.23 -0.82
C ARG A 480 -21.22 -25.37 -0.16
N THR A 481 -20.60 -26.53 -0.33
CA THR A 481 -19.30 -26.89 0.25
C THR A 481 -18.27 -27.05 -0.84
N GLY A 482 -17.11 -26.43 -0.64
CA GLY A 482 -15.96 -26.56 -1.50
C GLY A 482 -14.72 -27.05 -0.76
N ILE A 483 -13.81 -27.66 -1.50
CA ILE A 483 -12.60 -28.29 -0.99
C ILE A 483 -11.39 -27.74 -1.76
N VAL A 484 -10.39 -27.25 -1.04
CA VAL A 484 -9.07 -26.97 -1.60
C VAL A 484 -8.19 -28.20 -1.34
N LEU A 485 -7.70 -28.83 -2.40
CA LEU A 485 -6.96 -30.09 -2.32
C LEU A 485 -5.53 -29.94 -2.84
N VAL A 486 -4.55 -29.98 -1.95
CA VAL A 486 -3.16 -29.60 -2.23
C VAL A 486 -2.26 -30.83 -2.40
N HIS A 487 -1.48 -30.85 -3.47
CA HIS A 487 -0.49 -31.91 -3.75
C HIS A 487 0.81 -31.72 -2.93
N GLY A 488 1.67 -32.75 -2.92
CA GLY A 488 2.93 -32.81 -2.21
C GLY A 488 4.11 -32.14 -2.93
N TYR A 489 5.26 -32.13 -2.25
CA TYR A 489 6.52 -31.56 -2.75
C TYR A 489 7.04 -32.35 -3.96
N MET A 490 7.59 -31.63 -4.94
CA MET A 490 8.04 -32.19 -6.23
C MET A 490 6.96 -32.90 -7.06
N ALA A 491 5.69 -32.83 -6.65
CA ALA A 491 4.55 -33.39 -7.37
C ALA A 491 3.82 -32.32 -8.19
N ALA A 492 2.61 -32.63 -8.65
CA ALA A 492 1.75 -31.72 -9.40
C ALA A 492 0.26 -32.08 -9.13
N PRO A 493 -0.71 -31.25 -9.55
CA PRO A 493 -2.14 -31.47 -9.28
C PRO A 493 -2.71 -32.87 -9.58
N PRO A 494 -2.20 -33.65 -10.57
CA PRO A 494 -2.65 -35.03 -10.81
C PRO A 494 -2.50 -35.98 -9.61
N GLU A 495 -1.57 -35.71 -8.68
CA GLU A 495 -1.34 -36.55 -7.50
C GLU A 495 -2.59 -36.72 -6.63
N VAL A 496 -3.46 -35.72 -6.64
CA VAL A 496 -4.70 -35.69 -5.86
C VAL A 496 -5.96 -35.85 -6.72
N LYS A 497 -5.80 -36.15 -8.02
CA LYS A 497 -6.91 -36.14 -8.99
C LYS A 497 -7.96 -37.23 -8.74
N GLU A 498 -7.55 -38.43 -8.37
CA GLU A 498 -8.50 -39.51 -8.05
C GLU A 498 -9.39 -39.13 -6.85
N LEU A 499 -8.77 -38.61 -5.78
CA LEU A 499 -9.49 -38.10 -4.61
C LEU A 499 -10.40 -36.91 -4.99
N ALA A 500 -9.91 -35.98 -5.82
CA ALA A 500 -10.68 -34.83 -6.27
C ALA A 500 -11.93 -35.26 -7.07
N MET A 501 -11.80 -36.23 -7.98
CA MET A 501 -12.91 -36.80 -8.73
C MET A 501 -13.90 -37.52 -7.81
N TYR A 502 -13.40 -38.30 -6.84
CA TYR A 502 -14.23 -38.99 -5.85
C TYR A 502 -15.09 -38.00 -5.04
N LEU A 503 -14.46 -36.96 -4.48
CA LEU A 503 -15.15 -35.91 -3.71
C LEU A 503 -16.12 -35.11 -4.59
N GLY A 504 -15.75 -34.82 -5.84
CA GLY A 504 -16.64 -34.20 -6.82
C GLY A 504 -17.92 -35.01 -7.08
N LYS A 505 -17.79 -36.34 -7.22
CA LYS A 505 -18.93 -37.26 -7.35
C LYS A 505 -19.82 -37.28 -6.10
N ARG A 506 -19.27 -37.03 -4.91
CA ARG A 506 -20.04 -36.87 -3.66
C ARG A 506 -20.71 -35.49 -3.52
N GLY A 507 -20.62 -34.64 -4.53
CA GLY A 507 -21.34 -33.36 -4.57
C GLY A 507 -20.58 -32.16 -4.02
N PHE A 508 -19.26 -32.28 -3.82
CA PHE A 508 -18.40 -31.16 -3.44
C PHE A 508 -17.86 -30.42 -4.67
N LEU A 509 -17.59 -29.12 -4.53
CA LEU A 509 -16.71 -28.40 -5.46
C LEU A 509 -15.26 -28.66 -5.01
N VAL A 510 -14.37 -29.10 -5.90
CA VAL A 510 -12.98 -29.37 -5.54
C VAL A 510 -12.06 -28.56 -6.42
N TYR A 511 -11.21 -27.75 -5.82
CA TYR A 511 -10.14 -27.02 -6.50
C TYR A 511 -8.79 -27.60 -6.12
N ALA A 512 -8.02 -28.04 -7.12
CA ALA A 512 -6.65 -28.47 -6.94
C ALA A 512 -5.69 -27.39 -7.48
N PRO A 513 -5.09 -26.56 -6.60
CA PRO A 513 -4.10 -25.60 -7.03
C PRO A 513 -2.83 -26.32 -7.51
N ARG A 514 -2.13 -25.70 -8.46
CA ARG A 514 -0.71 -25.95 -8.70
C ARG A 514 0.09 -25.09 -7.73
N VAL A 515 0.88 -25.72 -6.87
CA VAL A 515 1.80 -25.00 -5.97
C VAL A 515 2.92 -24.37 -6.81
N ASN A 516 3.31 -23.12 -6.54
CA ASN A 516 4.38 -22.45 -7.26
C ASN A 516 5.69 -23.29 -7.28
N GLY A 517 6.42 -23.28 -8.39
CA GLY A 517 7.58 -24.13 -8.62
C GLY A 517 7.28 -25.57 -9.05
N HIS A 518 6.02 -26.02 -8.96
CA HIS A 518 5.62 -27.40 -9.22
C HIS A 518 4.91 -27.55 -10.58
N GLY A 519 4.96 -28.75 -11.16
CA GLY A 519 4.34 -29.06 -12.46
C GLY A 519 5.02 -28.45 -13.69
N THR A 520 6.22 -27.88 -13.54
CA THR A 520 7.03 -27.19 -14.57
C THR A 520 8.40 -27.86 -14.69
N SER A 521 9.39 -27.47 -13.88
CA SER A 521 10.70 -28.11 -13.80
C SER A 521 11.33 -27.94 -12.39
N PRO A 522 12.35 -28.75 -12.06
CA PRO A 522 13.09 -28.62 -10.80
C PRO A 522 13.78 -27.26 -10.63
N ASP A 523 14.18 -26.62 -11.73
CA ASP A 523 14.82 -25.30 -11.72
C ASP A 523 13.83 -24.20 -11.33
N ASP A 524 12.57 -24.29 -11.76
CA ASP A 524 11.50 -23.39 -11.28
C ASP A 524 11.34 -23.54 -9.76
N LEU A 525 11.24 -24.78 -9.27
CA LEU A 525 11.14 -25.07 -7.83
C LEU A 525 12.32 -24.52 -7.03
N ALA A 526 13.53 -24.52 -7.59
CA ALA A 526 14.73 -24.02 -6.94
C ALA A 526 14.68 -22.50 -6.66
N THR A 527 13.86 -21.75 -7.40
CA THR A 527 13.71 -20.30 -7.24
C THR A 527 12.63 -19.89 -6.24
N MET A 528 11.85 -20.86 -5.74
CA MET A 528 10.65 -20.61 -4.93
C MET A 528 10.94 -20.76 -3.43
N THR A 529 10.26 -19.94 -2.64
CA THR A 529 10.25 -20.05 -1.17
C THR A 529 8.97 -20.75 -0.69
N TYR A 530 8.97 -21.25 0.56
CA TYR A 530 7.76 -21.83 1.13
C TYR A 530 6.61 -20.82 1.25
N LYS A 531 6.92 -19.52 1.31
CA LYS A 531 5.91 -18.45 1.30
C LYS A 531 5.19 -18.36 -0.04
N ASP A 532 5.88 -18.65 -1.16
CA ASP A 532 5.26 -18.73 -2.48
C ASP A 532 4.33 -19.95 -2.58
N TRP A 533 4.67 -21.04 -1.89
CA TRP A 533 3.79 -22.21 -1.79
C TRP A 533 2.54 -21.89 -0.97
N VAL A 534 2.69 -21.20 0.16
CA VAL A 534 1.58 -20.71 0.99
C VAL A 534 0.66 -19.79 0.19
N GLU A 535 1.22 -18.88 -0.62
CA GLU A 535 0.44 -17.98 -1.49
C GLU A 535 -0.45 -18.75 -2.49
N SER A 536 0.06 -19.86 -3.03
CA SER A 536 -0.70 -20.73 -3.96
C SER A 536 -1.95 -21.32 -3.29
N VAL A 537 -1.82 -21.70 -2.01
CA VAL A 537 -2.93 -22.26 -1.21
C VAL A 537 -3.88 -21.17 -0.73
N ASP A 538 -3.36 -19.98 -0.37
CA ASP A 538 -4.17 -18.80 -0.05
C ASP A 538 -5.07 -18.42 -1.25
N GLU A 539 -4.54 -18.47 -2.47
CA GLU A 539 -5.31 -18.24 -3.70
C GLU A 539 -6.37 -19.31 -3.93
N GLY A 540 -6.03 -20.59 -3.73
CA GLY A 540 -6.99 -21.69 -3.81
C GLY A 540 -8.14 -21.53 -2.81
N TYR A 541 -7.83 -21.14 -1.58
CA TYR A 541 -8.84 -20.80 -0.59
C TYR A 541 -9.70 -19.62 -1.01
N ALA A 542 -9.10 -18.54 -1.53
CA ALA A 542 -9.85 -17.36 -1.99
C ALA A 542 -10.80 -17.68 -3.15
N ILE A 543 -10.42 -18.59 -4.07
CA ILE A 543 -11.29 -19.11 -5.13
C ILE A 543 -12.49 -19.84 -4.52
N VAL A 544 -12.21 -20.85 -3.68
CA VAL A 544 -13.26 -21.72 -3.14
C VAL A 544 -14.18 -20.99 -2.17
N SER A 545 -13.66 -20.12 -1.31
CA SER A 545 -14.46 -19.30 -0.38
C SER A 545 -15.32 -18.24 -1.08
N SER A 546 -14.95 -17.85 -2.30
CA SER A 546 -15.81 -16.98 -3.13
C SER A 546 -17.00 -17.76 -3.69
N LEU A 547 -16.82 -19.01 -4.07
CA LEU A 547 -17.87 -19.84 -4.69
C LEU A 547 -18.75 -20.55 -3.66
N CYS A 548 -18.18 -21.00 -2.54
CA CYS A 548 -18.83 -21.86 -1.56
C CYS A 548 -18.98 -21.19 -0.19
N LYS A 549 -20.02 -21.59 0.56
CA LYS A 549 -20.28 -21.07 1.92
C LYS A 549 -19.45 -21.79 2.99
N ARG A 550 -19.15 -23.07 2.76
CA ARG A 550 -18.33 -23.93 3.62
C ARG A 550 -17.08 -24.32 2.85
N VAL A 551 -15.93 -24.25 3.51
CA VAL A 551 -14.64 -24.56 2.89
C VAL A 551 -13.90 -25.56 3.75
N VAL A 552 -13.52 -26.69 3.15
CA VAL A 552 -12.59 -27.65 3.72
C VAL A 552 -11.26 -27.51 2.99
N VAL A 553 -10.16 -27.63 3.71
CA VAL A 553 -8.83 -27.68 3.11
C VAL A 553 -8.19 -29.01 3.46
N GLY A 554 -7.51 -29.61 2.50
CA GLY A 554 -6.70 -30.78 2.78
C GLY A 554 -5.63 -31.01 1.74
N GLY A 555 -4.75 -31.95 2.02
CA GLY A 555 -3.66 -32.24 1.11
C GLY A 555 -2.87 -33.47 1.50
N PHE A 556 -1.90 -33.75 0.64
CA PHE A 556 -0.99 -34.89 0.78
C PHE A 556 0.45 -34.41 1.00
N SER A 557 1.15 -35.06 1.92
CA SER A 557 2.55 -34.75 2.24
C SER A 557 2.75 -33.26 2.52
N THR A 558 3.64 -32.56 1.81
CA THR A 558 3.80 -31.10 1.94
C THR A 558 2.49 -30.33 1.75
N GLY A 559 1.58 -30.79 0.90
CA GLY A 559 0.24 -30.23 0.75
C GLY A 559 -0.60 -30.35 2.02
N ALA A 560 -0.42 -31.41 2.81
CA ALA A 560 -1.02 -31.52 4.14
C ALA A 560 -0.44 -30.47 5.11
N GLY A 561 0.87 -30.25 5.07
CA GLY A 561 1.53 -29.17 5.84
C GLY A 561 0.99 -27.78 5.47
N LEU A 562 0.81 -27.51 4.17
CA LEU A 562 0.23 -26.26 3.69
C LEU A 562 -1.27 -26.11 4.06
N ALA A 563 -2.03 -27.21 4.05
CA ALA A 563 -3.42 -27.21 4.52
C ALA A 563 -3.51 -26.86 6.02
N LEU A 564 -2.63 -27.46 6.84
CA LEU A 564 -2.50 -27.14 8.26
C LEU A 564 -2.09 -25.67 8.46
N ASN A 565 -1.12 -25.18 7.68
CA ASN A 565 -0.70 -23.77 7.67
C ASN A 565 -1.82 -22.78 7.31
N LEU A 566 -2.76 -23.17 6.43
CA LEU A 566 -3.92 -22.33 6.16
C LEU A 566 -4.90 -22.36 7.34
N SER A 567 -5.11 -23.54 7.92
CA SER A 567 -6.09 -23.77 8.98
C SER A 567 -5.83 -23.02 10.28
N GLU A 568 -4.57 -22.71 10.59
CA GLU A 568 -4.19 -21.84 11.70
C GLU A 568 -4.55 -20.36 11.48
N ARG A 569 -4.43 -19.87 10.24
CA ARG A 569 -4.53 -18.44 9.90
C ARG A 569 -5.97 -18.05 9.58
N VAL A 570 -6.73 -18.97 8.97
CA VAL A 570 -8.08 -18.72 8.47
C VAL A 570 -9.13 -19.33 9.41
N LYS A 571 -9.76 -18.47 10.21
CA LYS A 571 -10.71 -18.89 11.27
C LYS A 571 -12.07 -19.39 10.77
N CYS A 572 -12.42 -19.15 9.50
CA CYS A 572 -13.73 -19.49 8.94
C CYS A 572 -13.75 -20.81 8.14
N LEU A 573 -12.70 -21.63 8.25
CA LEU A 573 -12.68 -22.98 7.69
C LEU A 573 -13.65 -23.91 8.41
N THR A 574 -14.23 -24.83 7.66
CA THR A 574 -15.19 -25.83 8.16
C THR A 574 -14.46 -27.04 8.74
N ALA A 575 -13.42 -27.53 8.07
CA ALA A 575 -12.59 -28.65 8.53
C ALA A 575 -11.23 -28.65 7.83
N VAL A 576 -10.29 -29.42 8.36
CA VAL A 576 -8.99 -29.71 7.74
C VAL A 576 -8.72 -31.22 7.71
N PHE A 577 -8.11 -31.72 6.64
CA PHE A 577 -7.55 -33.07 6.64
C PHE A 577 -6.12 -33.10 6.12
N ALA A 578 -5.28 -33.92 6.74
CA ALA A 578 -3.86 -34.01 6.47
C ALA A 578 -3.47 -35.47 6.20
N VAL A 579 -3.05 -35.77 4.98
CA VAL A 579 -2.62 -37.12 4.58
C VAL A 579 -1.10 -37.16 4.52
N SER A 580 -0.49 -38.02 5.33
CA SER A 580 0.96 -38.15 5.52
C SER A 580 1.70 -36.83 5.79
N PRO A 581 1.28 -35.99 6.76
CA PRO A 581 1.89 -34.68 6.98
C PRO A 581 3.36 -34.77 7.41
N PRO A 582 4.28 -34.06 6.73
CA PRO A 582 5.70 -34.13 7.02
C PRO A 582 6.00 -33.25 8.24
N LEU A 583 5.94 -33.81 9.45
CA LEU A 583 6.48 -33.15 10.65
C LEU A 583 7.83 -33.73 11.06
N ARG A 584 8.08 -34.98 10.68
CA ARG A 584 9.35 -35.68 10.84
C ARG A 584 9.54 -36.57 9.61
N LEU A 585 10.61 -36.30 8.86
CA LEU A 585 11.00 -37.10 7.69
C LEU A 585 11.95 -38.21 8.15
N GLN A 586 11.80 -39.41 7.59
CA GLN A 586 12.76 -40.49 7.82
C GLN A 586 14.12 -40.09 7.26
N ASP A 587 15.18 -40.27 8.05
CA ASP A 587 16.58 -40.03 7.67
C ASP A 587 16.93 -38.63 7.13
N PHE A 588 16.13 -37.61 7.41
CA PHE A 588 16.35 -36.22 6.95
C PHE A 588 17.75 -35.67 7.27
N SER A 589 18.21 -35.94 8.48
CA SER A 589 19.54 -35.54 8.98
C SER A 589 20.67 -36.46 8.51
N VAL A 590 20.40 -37.68 8.06
CA VAL A 590 21.43 -38.65 7.65
C VAL A 590 21.66 -38.62 6.14
N ARG A 591 20.62 -38.33 5.35
CA ARG A 591 20.66 -38.43 3.87
C ARG A 591 20.89 -37.10 3.14
N PHE A 592 20.60 -35.94 3.75
CA PHE A 592 20.59 -34.66 3.01
C PHE A 592 21.34 -33.47 3.66
N LEU A 593 21.42 -33.35 4.99
CA LEU A 593 21.84 -32.08 5.64
C LEU A 593 23.34 -31.91 5.98
N PRO A 594 24.08 -32.89 6.55
CA PRO A 594 25.46 -32.66 6.96
C PRO A 594 26.43 -32.66 5.78
N ALA A 595 26.36 -33.66 4.90
CA ALA A 595 27.37 -33.83 3.84
C ALA A 595 27.26 -32.77 2.74
N VAL A 596 26.05 -32.45 2.27
CA VAL A 596 25.86 -31.49 1.16
C VAL A 596 26.06 -30.04 1.62
N GLY A 597 25.58 -29.69 2.82
CA GLY A 597 25.79 -28.36 3.40
C GLY A 597 27.25 -28.10 3.79
N VAL A 598 27.96 -29.11 4.32
CA VAL A 598 29.41 -29.03 4.57
C VAL A 598 30.18 -28.98 3.25
N TRP A 599 29.83 -29.81 2.27
CA TRP A 599 30.44 -29.79 0.93
C TRP A 599 30.29 -28.44 0.24
N ASN A 600 29.07 -27.89 0.19
CA ASN A 600 28.82 -26.60 -0.45
C ASN A 600 29.55 -25.46 0.28
N ARG A 601 29.61 -25.47 1.62
CA ARG A 601 30.43 -24.51 2.41
C ARG A 601 31.93 -24.68 2.18
N CYS A 602 32.42 -25.91 2.04
CA CYS A 602 33.82 -26.16 1.67
C CYS A 602 34.12 -25.65 0.26
N MET A 603 33.21 -25.80 -0.69
CA MET A 603 33.38 -25.26 -2.03
C MET A 603 33.31 -23.72 -2.07
N ASP A 604 32.50 -23.09 -1.21
CA ASP A 604 32.49 -21.63 -1.00
C ASP A 604 33.86 -21.13 -0.50
N LEU A 605 34.48 -21.84 0.45
CA LEU A 605 35.80 -21.48 1.00
C LEU A 605 36.94 -21.62 -0.03
N ILE A 606 36.78 -22.48 -1.04
CA ILE A 606 37.79 -22.76 -2.07
C ILE A 606 37.47 -22.03 -3.39
N SER A 607 36.45 -21.15 -3.42
CA SER A 607 36.00 -20.40 -4.61
C SER A 607 35.68 -21.28 -5.83
N MET A 608 35.26 -22.54 -5.60
CA MET A 608 34.90 -23.49 -6.65
C MET A 608 33.38 -23.58 -6.82
N ASP A 609 32.78 -22.50 -7.32
CA ASP A 609 31.32 -22.42 -7.53
C ASP A 609 30.76 -23.56 -8.41
N ARG A 610 31.55 -24.09 -9.34
CA ARG A 610 31.16 -25.19 -10.25
C ARG A 610 30.99 -26.55 -9.57
N ALA A 611 31.50 -26.75 -8.35
CA ALA A 611 31.46 -28.03 -7.64
C ALA A 611 30.32 -28.11 -6.59
N LYS A 612 29.46 -27.09 -6.53
CA LYS A 612 28.29 -27.05 -5.65
C LYS A 612 27.25 -28.08 -6.10
N MET A 613 26.73 -28.84 -5.16
CA MET A 613 25.58 -29.71 -5.41
C MET A 613 24.30 -28.88 -5.27
N GLU A 614 23.78 -28.43 -6.41
CA GLU A 614 22.52 -27.68 -6.47
C GLU A 614 21.29 -28.61 -6.46
N PHE A 615 21.45 -29.83 -7.00
CA PHE A 615 20.37 -30.82 -7.15
C PHE A 615 20.81 -32.22 -6.73
N VAL A 616 19.88 -32.99 -6.19
CA VAL A 616 20.04 -34.41 -5.87
C VAL A 616 19.08 -35.24 -6.74
N GLN A 617 19.52 -36.41 -7.20
CA GLN A 617 18.67 -37.30 -8.00
C GLN A 617 17.52 -37.88 -7.16
N ASN A 618 16.31 -37.89 -7.72
CA ASN A 618 15.10 -38.42 -7.11
C ASN A 618 14.57 -39.62 -7.92
N ARG A 619 14.10 -40.66 -7.23
CA ARG A 619 13.45 -41.84 -7.83
C ARG A 619 11.99 -41.90 -7.37
N PRO A 620 11.08 -41.19 -8.05
CA PRO A 620 9.72 -41.04 -7.57
C PRO A 620 8.85 -42.29 -7.77
N GLU A 621 7.88 -42.49 -6.87
CA GLU A 621 6.84 -43.54 -7.01
C GLU A 621 5.92 -43.30 -8.22
N ASN A 622 5.67 -42.02 -8.60
CA ASN A 622 4.89 -41.64 -9.77
C ASN A 622 5.73 -40.83 -10.79
N PRO A 623 6.57 -41.48 -11.61
CA PRO A 623 7.46 -40.82 -12.59
C PRO A 623 6.76 -39.93 -13.62
N HIS A 624 5.47 -40.15 -13.87
CA HIS A 624 4.67 -39.37 -14.81
C HIS A 624 4.21 -38.02 -14.21
N ILE A 625 4.33 -37.83 -12.89
CA ILE A 625 3.91 -36.62 -12.17
C ILE A 625 5.12 -35.92 -11.54
N ASN A 626 5.94 -36.67 -10.80
CA ASN A 626 6.98 -36.08 -9.96
C ASN A 626 8.25 -35.74 -10.73
N TYR A 627 9.00 -34.78 -10.17
CA TYR A 627 10.34 -34.44 -10.64
C TYR A 627 11.38 -35.53 -10.36
N PHE A 628 12.34 -35.65 -11.27
CA PHE A 628 13.49 -36.56 -11.16
C PHE A 628 14.71 -35.95 -10.44
N ARG A 629 14.69 -34.64 -10.19
CA ARG A 629 15.75 -33.90 -9.48
C ARG A 629 15.13 -33.07 -8.37
N ASN A 630 15.75 -33.07 -7.20
CA ASN A 630 15.34 -32.32 -6.03
C ASN A 630 16.33 -31.16 -5.79
N PRO A 631 15.89 -29.89 -5.83
CA PRO A 631 16.76 -28.77 -5.50
C PRO A 631 17.08 -28.74 -4.00
N VAL A 632 18.36 -28.55 -3.64
CA VAL A 632 18.81 -28.52 -2.24
C VAL A 632 18.17 -27.35 -1.48
N CYS A 633 18.00 -26.19 -2.12
CA CYS A 633 17.29 -25.05 -1.53
C CYS A 633 15.82 -25.37 -1.19
N GLY A 634 15.13 -26.14 -2.04
CA GLY A 634 13.74 -26.54 -1.81
C GLY A 634 13.58 -27.45 -0.58
N VAL A 635 14.59 -28.26 -0.25
CA VAL A 635 14.63 -29.03 1.00
C VAL A 635 14.73 -28.11 2.23
N GLY A 636 15.53 -27.04 2.13
CA GLY A 636 15.62 -26.01 3.18
C GLY A 636 14.28 -25.31 3.41
N GLU A 637 13.60 -24.91 2.34
CA GLU A 637 12.27 -24.28 2.39
C GLU A 637 11.20 -25.24 2.96
N LEU A 638 11.28 -26.54 2.65
CA LEU A 638 10.43 -27.55 3.27
C LEU A 638 10.65 -27.61 4.79
N GLY A 639 11.91 -27.62 5.25
CA GLY A 639 12.24 -27.57 6.69
C GLY A 639 11.66 -26.33 7.39
N LEU A 640 11.74 -25.15 6.75
CA LEU A 640 11.15 -23.91 7.26
C LEU A 640 9.63 -23.99 7.37
N LEU A 641 8.95 -24.60 6.38
CA LEU A 641 7.52 -24.86 6.45
C LEU A 641 7.16 -25.78 7.63
N MET A 642 7.90 -26.87 7.81
CA MET A 642 7.68 -27.84 8.90
C MET A 642 7.79 -27.18 10.26
N GLU A 643 8.87 -26.45 10.51
CA GLU A 643 9.10 -25.71 11.75
C GLU A 643 8.00 -24.67 11.99
N SER A 644 7.62 -23.97 10.94
CA SER A 644 6.57 -22.96 10.97
C SER A 644 5.21 -23.55 11.34
N VAL A 645 4.85 -24.71 10.80
CA VAL A 645 3.60 -25.41 11.10
C VAL A 645 3.61 -25.96 12.52
N GLU A 646 4.68 -26.66 12.91
CA GLU A 646 4.80 -27.31 14.23
C GLU A 646 4.50 -26.35 15.38
N LYS A 647 5.12 -25.16 15.36
CA LYS A 647 4.96 -24.14 16.41
C LYS A 647 3.52 -23.64 16.59
N ARG A 648 2.66 -23.86 15.59
CA ARG A 648 1.34 -23.24 15.53
C ARG A 648 0.19 -24.22 15.37
N LEU A 649 0.47 -25.53 15.29
CA LEU A 649 -0.53 -26.61 15.41
C LEU A 649 -1.50 -26.43 16.60
N PRO A 650 -1.06 -25.95 17.79
CA PRO A 650 -1.98 -25.71 18.91
C PRO A 650 -3.07 -24.66 18.64
N GLN A 651 -2.95 -23.86 17.59
CA GLN A 651 -3.94 -22.85 17.21
C GLN A 651 -5.10 -23.44 16.39
N ILE A 652 -4.95 -24.65 15.85
CA ILE A 652 -5.96 -25.32 15.03
C ILE A 652 -7.07 -25.86 15.93
N LYS A 653 -8.30 -25.36 15.72
CA LYS A 653 -9.50 -25.71 16.52
C LYS A 653 -10.64 -26.29 15.69
N VAL A 654 -10.52 -26.26 14.37
CA VAL A 654 -11.53 -26.81 13.44
C VAL A 654 -11.44 -28.33 13.42
N PRO A 655 -12.53 -29.06 13.09
CA PRO A 655 -12.50 -30.49 12.88
C PRO A 655 -11.31 -30.94 12.05
N ALA A 656 -10.57 -31.93 12.52
CA ALA A 656 -9.28 -32.32 11.94
C ALA A 656 -9.15 -33.83 11.74
N LEU A 657 -8.82 -34.25 10.53
CA LEU A 657 -8.50 -35.65 10.22
C LEU A 657 -7.03 -35.78 9.85
N VAL A 658 -6.28 -36.63 10.56
CA VAL A 658 -4.89 -36.97 10.22
C VAL A 658 -4.83 -38.42 9.77
N ILE A 659 -4.30 -38.66 8.56
CA ILE A 659 -4.16 -39.99 7.97
C ILE A 659 -2.67 -40.26 7.74
N GLN A 660 -2.24 -41.49 8.05
CA GLN A 660 -0.86 -41.93 7.83
C GLN A 660 -0.82 -43.38 7.33
N ALA A 661 0.20 -43.72 6.55
CA ALA A 661 0.56 -45.10 6.25
C ALA A 661 1.56 -45.64 7.28
N ASP A 662 1.33 -46.84 7.79
CA ASP A 662 2.18 -47.47 8.81
C ASP A 662 3.60 -47.76 8.30
N GLY A 663 3.72 -48.29 7.07
CA GLY A 663 4.99 -48.57 6.40
C GLY A 663 5.44 -47.47 5.44
N ASP A 664 5.17 -46.19 5.75
CA ASP A 664 5.60 -45.05 4.92
C ASP A 664 7.14 -44.94 4.90
N PRO A 665 7.81 -45.00 3.73
CA PRO A 665 9.26 -44.95 3.64
C PRO A 665 9.84 -43.52 3.65
N ILE A 666 9.00 -42.48 3.64
CA ILE A 666 9.41 -41.08 3.52
C ILE A 666 9.08 -40.31 4.79
N VAL A 667 7.84 -40.42 5.29
CA VAL A 667 7.36 -39.70 6.47
C VAL A 667 7.27 -40.65 7.66
N ASP A 668 7.88 -40.30 8.78
CA ASP A 668 7.82 -41.11 10.01
C ASP A 668 6.41 -40.99 10.64
N PRO A 669 5.68 -42.10 10.86
CA PRO A 669 4.36 -42.08 11.52
C PRO A 669 4.36 -41.44 12.92
N LYS A 670 5.51 -41.38 13.61
CA LYS A 670 5.63 -40.62 14.86
C LYS A 670 5.41 -39.12 14.63
N GLY A 671 5.80 -38.61 13.47
CA GLY A 671 5.59 -37.23 13.06
C GLY A 671 4.10 -36.90 12.90
N SER A 672 3.35 -37.72 12.16
CA SER A 672 1.89 -37.53 11.99
C SER A 672 1.13 -37.72 13.31
N ARG A 673 1.59 -38.62 14.19
CA ARG A 673 1.01 -38.77 15.54
C ARG A 673 1.22 -37.52 16.38
N LYS A 674 2.42 -36.94 16.36
CA LYS A 674 2.70 -35.67 17.01
C LYS A 674 1.84 -34.52 16.45
N VAL A 675 1.57 -34.49 15.15
CA VAL A 675 0.62 -33.53 14.55
C VAL A 675 -0.76 -33.66 15.20
N PHE A 676 -1.29 -34.89 15.26
CA PHE A 676 -2.59 -35.16 15.88
C PHE A 676 -2.64 -34.74 17.36
N GLU A 677 -1.59 -35.03 18.13
CA GLU A 677 -1.50 -34.68 19.55
C GLU A 677 -1.49 -33.15 19.75
N LEU A 678 -0.71 -32.41 18.95
CA LEU A 678 -0.56 -30.96 19.07
C LEU A 678 -1.78 -30.16 18.60
N ILE A 679 -2.62 -30.70 17.71
CA ILE A 679 -3.85 -30.02 17.26
C ILE A 679 -4.84 -29.89 18.43
N SER A 680 -5.29 -28.67 18.72
CA SER A 680 -6.21 -28.36 19.82
C SER A 680 -7.69 -28.55 19.48
N SER A 681 -8.02 -29.11 18.31
CA SER A 681 -9.40 -29.42 17.95
C SER A 681 -10.01 -30.42 18.93
N LYS A 682 -11.27 -30.18 19.31
CA LYS A 682 -12.08 -31.10 20.11
C LYS A 682 -12.60 -32.28 19.28
N ASP A 683 -12.80 -32.04 17.99
CA ASP A 683 -13.22 -33.04 17.00
C ASP A 683 -11.99 -33.36 16.13
N LYS A 684 -11.27 -34.42 16.49
CA LYS A 684 -10.10 -34.87 15.73
C LYS A 684 -10.00 -36.38 15.65
N GLU A 685 -9.62 -36.87 14.48
CA GLU A 685 -9.46 -38.30 14.17
C GLU A 685 -8.05 -38.58 13.67
N TYR A 686 -7.49 -39.73 14.09
CA TYR A 686 -6.21 -40.25 13.58
C TYR A 686 -6.45 -41.63 12.97
N LEU A 687 -6.16 -41.78 11.68
CA LEU A 687 -6.34 -43.04 10.95
C LEU A 687 -5.00 -43.55 10.42
N LEU A 688 -4.67 -44.79 10.78
CA LEU A 688 -3.49 -45.49 10.29
C LEU A 688 -3.91 -46.56 9.28
N PHE A 689 -3.32 -46.53 8.08
CA PHE A 689 -3.55 -47.53 7.05
C PHE A 689 -2.33 -48.44 6.90
N ASN A 690 -2.58 -49.74 6.77
CA ASN A 690 -1.53 -50.73 6.50
C ASN A 690 -1.13 -50.69 5.01
N PHE A 691 -0.24 -49.75 4.67
CA PHE A 691 0.40 -49.60 3.36
C PHE A 691 1.92 -49.48 3.55
N ASN A 692 2.69 -50.05 2.62
CA ASN A 692 4.16 -50.00 2.60
C ASN A 692 4.68 -49.04 1.52
N ARG A 693 4.06 -47.87 1.40
CA ARG A 693 4.36 -46.83 0.39
C ARG A 693 3.93 -45.46 0.86
N HIS A 694 4.53 -44.41 0.30
CA HIS A 694 4.16 -43.04 0.67
C HIS A 694 2.87 -42.59 -0.04
N GLY A 695 2.76 -42.84 -1.35
CA GLY A 695 1.64 -42.42 -2.19
C GLY A 695 0.34 -43.20 -1.94
N ILE A 696 -0.34 -42.92 -0.83
CA ILE A 696 -1.59 -43.62 -0.44
C ILE A 696 -2.88 -43.06 -1.07
N LEU A 697 -2.78 -41.94 -1.80
CA LEU A 697 -3.91 -41.38 -2.55
C LEU A 697 -4.06 -41.93 -3.96
N LEU A 698 -3.07 -42.66 -4.46
CA LEU A 698 -3.05 -43.27 -5.80
C LEU A 698 -2.82 -44.78 -5.71
N GLY A 699 -3.30 -45.54 -6.70
CA GLY A 699 -3.04 -46.97 -6.83
C GLY A 699 -3.85 -47.87 -5.88
N LYS A 700 -3.49 -49.16 -5.83
CA LYS A 700 -4.33 -50.21 -5.21
C LYS A 700 -4.67 -49.90 -3.75
N GLY A 701 -5.97 -49.85 -3.44
CA GLY A 701 -6.50 -49.62 -2.10
C GLY A 701 -6.72 -48.15 -1.71
N ALA A 702 -6.36 -47.19 -2.56
CA ALA A 702 -6.56 -45.75 -2.31
C ALA A 702 -8.03 -45.39 -2.06
N GLU A 703 -8.98 -46.11 -2.65
CA GLU A 703 -10.42 -45.93 -2.43
C GLU A 703 -10.85 -46.00 -0.96
N ARG A 704 -10.14 -46.80 -0.14
CA ARG A 704 -10.40 -46.87 1.32
C ARG A 704 -10.05 -45.55 2.00
N VAL A 705 -8.95 -44.92 1.58
CA VAL A 705 -8.53 -43.61 2.06
C VAL A 705 -9.50 -42.53 1.55
N HIS A 706 -9.90 -42.60 0.28
CA HIS A 706 -10.87 -41.66 -0.30
C HIS A 706 -12.21 -41.71 0.44
N ARG A 707 -12.70 -42.91 0.77
CA ARG A 707 -13.94 -43.11 1.54
C ARG A 707 -13.85 -42.47 2.92
N ALA A 708 -12.78 -42.74 3.67
CA ALA A 708 -12.57 -42.18 5.00
C ALA A 708 -12.57 -40.63 4.97
N ILE A 709 -11.87 -40.03 3.99
CA ILE A 709 -11.86 -38.58 3.79
C ILE A 709 -13.27 -38.08 3.44
N GLY A 710 -13.96 -38.72 2.50
CA GLY A 710 -15.30 -38.32 2.08
C GLY A 710 -16.32 -38.38 3.21
N ASP A 711 -16.25 -39.40 4.07
CA ASP A 711 -17.15 -39.55 5.21
C ASP A 711 -16.87 -38.48 6.28
N PHE A 712 -15.60 -38.19 6.57
CA PHE A 712 -15.21 -37.07 7.44
C PHE A 712 -15.73 -35.73 6.92
N VAL A 713 -15.49 -35.43 5.63
CA VAL A 713 -15.93 -34.16 5.03
C VAL A 713 -17.46 -34.03 5.08
N GLN A 714 -18.20 -35.10 4.84
CA GLN A 714 -19.65 -35.09 4.94
C GLN A 714 -20.10 -34.77 6.37
N ARG A 715 -19.59 -35.49 7.37
CA ARG A 715 -19.93 -35.26 8.80
C ARG A 715 -19.64 -33.83 9.24
N SER A 716 -18.45 -33.31 8.91
CA SER A 716 -18.04 -31.96 9.31
C SER A 716 -18.82 -30.86 8.60
N THR A 717 -19.49 -31.17 7.48
CA THR A 717 -20.24 -30.18 6.71
C THR A 717 -21.74 -30.28 6.90
N ASP A 718 -22.28 -31.37 7.44
CA ASP A 718 -23.70 -31.47 7.80
C ASP A 718 -24.01 -30.85 9.17
N SER A 719 -22.98 -30.77 10.03
CA SER A 719 -22.97 -29.99 11.28
C SER A 719 -23.11 -28.48 11.01
#